data_AF-A0A7R8XFE9-F1
#
_entry.id   AF-A0A7R8XFE9-F1
#
_cell.length_a   1.000
_cell.length_b   1.000
_cell.length_c   1.000
_cell.angle_alpha   90.00
_cell.angle_beta   90.00
_cell.angle_gamma   90.00
#
_symmetry.space_group_name_H-M   'P 1'
#
loop_
_entity.id
_entity.type
_entity.pdbx_description
1 polymer ?
#
loop_
_entity_poly.entity_id
_entity_poly.type
_entity_poly.pdbx_seq_one_letter_code
_entity_poly.pdbx_strand_id
1 'polypeptide(L)'
;MQENGCPKLPEPCLDSRPLSLDEEGQAVTDEEDLSSTALHGMHFFPLPCQGSIYSLVSLPIVGEKRHLLVTSVKRKVFSSEFIRAPDGVLRPSAKEIHFTYIPGSSQIVSIDAFNKSNSIADYVVGITIVKAVEEGAGEMGQHLNVYSGWETSSQITLDSIAQNCTYIPLDFFPYHLKHAEIPSSAEGKKNQSLEYIVLMRVSAFGCESGEVRVTVFAVDQMEILQTWEITNNGPVPQVALFQFPSEYFAFIDRVQNADKDNKEVQPDFSLLVCNTFQDSAIYRDVGKNGLSAACLLPKSQVFDCVTCCCVVDLDMDGELELLVGTYGQELLVYKEDEGEKKWRLAWRRSFAAPLLSIRCCDVTGDGMQELIVLTTRGVEVLQHDVEKIGELLARRLEEYSHLNIGSSDLPAIPESVITSMRPLGITNSIMLKAASIVSHTTDPPCMLTLGHVDLWKGLVGLVTGAASGLGRATAERLVKDGAKVVLCDLPTSQGAAVATAIGSDAVFAPVDVTSEEDVQKALETVKEKFGKLDVTVNCAGIGVAFKTYNFRKDAPHSLQDFTKVQMVNAVGTFNVIRLAVGLMGKNDPGSDGLRGVIVNTASIAAYDGQMGQVAYAASKGAIVGMTLPIARDLASQGIRVVTIAPGLFDTPLLQALPEKVRMYLAETVPFPKRLGKPEEYAQLVTSIIQNPMLNGEVIRLDGSLRMQP
;
A
#
# COMPACT_ATOMS: atom_id res chain seq x y z
N MET A 1 -69.21 21.99 -13.09
CA MET A 1 -68.38 21.11 -12.23
C MET A 1 -67.23 20.64 -13.13
N GLN A 2 -66.08 21.30 -13.24
CA GLN A 2 -65.13 21.77 -12.19
C GLN A 2 -64.86 20.63 -11.20
N GLU A 3 -63.63 20.21 -10.91
CA GLU A 3 -62.44 20.99 -10.51
C GLU A 3 -61.13 20.33 -10.99
N ASN A 4 -60.19 21.10 -11.55
CA ASN A 4 -58.90 21.57 -10.96
C ASN A 4 -57.95 20.41 -10.55
N GLY A 5 -56.74 20.21 -11.08
CA GLY A 5 -55.79 21.18 -11.64
C GLY A 5 -54.88 21.75 -10.55
N CYS A 6 -53.76 21.09 -10.26
CA CYS A 6 -52.56 21.69 -9.67
C CYS A 6 -51.33 20.78 -9.92
N PRO A 7 -50.11 21.34 -10.05
CA PRO A 7 -49.18 20.97 -11.11
C PRO A 7 -47.96 20.21 -10.59
N LYS A 8 -47.25 19.55 -11.52
CA LYS A 8 -45.92 18.98 -11.29
C LYS A 8 -44.96 20.07 -10.78
N LEU A 9 -44.35 19.83 -9.62
CA LEU A 9 -43.25 20.64 -9.10
C LEU A 9 -42.05 20.55 -10.06
N PRO A 10 -41.34 21.67 -10.30
CA PRO A 10 -40.20 21.71 -11.21
C PRO A 10 -38.96 21.09 -10.55
N GLU A 11 -38.10 20.52 -11.40
CA GLU A 11 -36.72 20.20 -11.07
C GLU A 11 -36.05 21.42 -10.41
N PRO A 12 -35.33 21.29 -9.28
CA PRO A 12 -34.49 22.37 -8.81
C PRO A 12 -33.30 22.45 -9.75
N CYS A 13 -33.30 23.51 -10.55
CA CYS A 13 -32.18 23.99 -11.33
C CYS A 13 -30.91 24.05 -10.46
N LEU A 14 -29.81 23.62 -11.05
CA LEU A 14 -28.47 24.07 -10.71
C LEU A 14 -28.45 25.61 -10.68
N ASP A 15 -27.73 26.14 -9.71
CA ASP A 15 -27.35 27.55 -9.48
C ASP A 15 -28.42 28.55 -9.01
N SER A 16 -28.33 28.92 -7.72
CA SER A 16 -28.15 30.31 -7.27
C SER A 16 -28.36 30.45 -5.74
N ARG A 17 -27.29 30.78 -5.01
CA ARG A 17 -27.34 31.46 -3.70
C ARG A 17 -26.20 32.49 -3.64
N PRO A 18 -26.38 33.57 -2.85
CA PRO A 18 -25.83 34.89 -3.18
C PRO A 18 -24.34 35.01 -2.85
N LEU A 19 -23.62 35.71 -3.72
CA LEU A 19 -22.26 36.20 -3.51
C LEU A 19 -22.21 37.02 -2.21
N SER A 20 -21.35 36.62 -1.28
CA SER A 20 -20.91 37.47 -0.18
C SER A 20 -20.10 38.63 -0.76
N LEU A 21 -20.57 39.86 -0.57
CA LEU A 21 -19.87 41.09 -0.93
C LEU A 21 -18.87 41.44 0.18
N ASP A 22 -17.72 41.98 -0.19
CA ASP A 22 -16.77 42.61 0.73
C ASP A 22 -17.22 44.03 1.15
N GLU A 23 -16.47 44.67 2.05
CA GLU A 23 -16.78 46.02 2.57
C GLU A 23 -16.77 47.12 1.49
N GLU A 24 -16.34 46.82 0.26
CA GLU A 24 -16.32 47.73 -0.89
C GLU A 24 -17.37 47.38 -1.98
N GLY A 25 -18.20 46.35 -1.77
CA GLY A 25 -19.33 46.05 -2.65
C GLY A 25 -18.94 45.46 -4.00
N GLN A 26 -17.78 44.82 -4.13
CA GLN A 26 -17.42 44.06 -5.32
C GLN A 26 -17.72 42.56 -5.15
N ALA A 27 -18.13 41.94 -6.25
CA ALA A 27 -18.33 40.49 -6.30
C ALA A 27 -16.97 39.79 -6.21
N VAL A 28 -16.78 38.98 -5.17
CA VAL A 28 -15.60 38.12 -5.02
C VAL A 28 -15.65 37.04 -6.11
N THR A 29 -14.95 37.28 -7.22
CA THR A 29 -14.62 36.24 -8.20
C THR A 29 -13.41 35.46 -7.67
N ASP A 30 -13.64 34.52 -6.77
CA ASP A 30 -12.65 33.51 -6.40
C ASP A 30 -12.59 32.45 -7.52
N GLU A 31 -12.01 32.80 -8.67
CA GLU A 31 -11.53 31.85 -9.67
C GLU A 31 -10.04 32.12 -9.94
N GLU A 32 -9.21 31.84 -8.93
CA GLU A 32 -7.92 31.21 -9.19
C GLU A 32 -7.98 29.81 -8.56
N ASP A 33 -8.40 28.84 -9.38
CA ASP A 33 -8.21 27.41 -9.13
C ASP A 33 -6.71 27.14 -8.92
N LEU A 34 -6.23 27.32 -7.69
CA LEU A 34 -4.94 26.83 -7.21
C LEU A 34 -5.06 25.31 -6.99
N SER A 35 -5.39 24.59 -8.05
CA SER A 35 -5.64 23.15 -8.09
C SER A 35 -4.34 22.31 -8.21
N SER A 36 -3.25 22.73 -7.57
CA SER A 36 -1.95 22.06 -7.75
C SER A 36 -1.79 20.80 -6.89
N THR A 37 -2.67 20.54 -5.92
CA THR A 37 -2.63 19.34 -5.07
C THR A 37 -3.84 18.47 -5.34
N ALA A 38 -3.71 17.62 -6.35
CA ALA A 38 -4.76 16.79 -6.94
C ALA A 38 -5.27 15.68 -5.99
N LEU A 39 -5.98 16.06 -4.93
CA LEU A 39 -6.74 15.13 -4.08
C LEU A 39 -8.06 14.81 -4.78
N HIS A 40 -8.15 13.64 -5.38
CA HIS A 40 -9.37 13.20 -6.04
C HIS A 40 -10.24 12.37 -5.08
N GLY A 41 -11.55 12.59 -5.18
CA GLY A 41 -12.54 11.79 -4.44
C GLY A 41 -12.57 10.38 -5.02
N MET A 42 -11.94 9.44 -4.31
CA MET A 42 -11.86 8.06 -4.78
C MET A 42 -13.10 7.27 -4.38
N HIS A 43 -13.49 7.37 -3.11
CA HIS A 43 -14.58 6.56 -2.58
C HIS A 43 -15.38 7.28 -1.48
N PHE A 44 -16.69 7.10 -1.51
CA PHE A 44 -17.61 7.52 -0.46
C PHE A 44 -18.30 6.29 0.13
N PHE A 45 -18.32 6.20 1.46
CA PHE A 45 -18.91 5.08 2.18
C PHE A 45 -20.00 5.53 3.16
N PRO A 46 -21.25 5.11 2.94
CA PRO A 46 -22.29 5.29 3.94
C PRO A 46 -22.02 4.37 5.13
N LEU A 47 -21.96 4.93 6.35
CA LEU A 47 -21.79 4.11 7.55
C LEU A 47 -23.13 3.63 8.12
N PRO A 48 -23.20 2.50 8.84
CA PRO A 48 -24.48 1.94 9.34
C PRO A 48 -25.24 2.83 10.34
N CYS A 49 -24.55 3.81 10.96
CA CYS A 49 -25.09 4.68 12.02
C CYS A 49 -24.82 6.18 11.73
N GLN A 50 -25.03 6.63 10.49
CA GLN A 50 -24.63 7.96 9.98
C GLN A 50 -25.00 9.12 10.91
N GLY A 51 -26.22 9.15 11.44
CA GLY A 51 -26.71 10.23 12.31
C GLY A 51 -26.18 10.21 13.75
N SER A 52 -25.17 9.40 14.07
CA SER A 52 -24.64 9.29 15.43
C SER A 52 -23.13 9.13 15.47
N ILE A 53 -22.41 9.19 14.37
CA ILE A 53 -20.95 9.01 14.39
C ILE A 53 -20.27 10.32 14.76
N TYR A 54 -19.24 10.27 15.62
CA TYR A 54 -18.65 11.47 16.23
C TYR A 54 -17.13 11.55 16.11
N SER A 55 -16.40 10.43 16.22
CA SER A 55 -14.94 10.44 16.12
C SER A 55 -14.40 9.25 15.31
N LEU A 56 -13.22 9.46 14.74
CA LEU A 56 -12.46 8.50 13.94
C LEU A 56 -11.00 8.53 14.37
N VAL A 57 -10.45 7.35 14.67
CA VAL A 57 -9.03 7.16 15.01
C VAL A 57 -8.43 6.00 14.22
N SER A 58 -7.17 6.17 13.80
CA SER A 58 -6.40 5.11 13.13
C SER A 58 -5.71 4.25 14.18
N LEU A 59 -5.82 2.93 14.06
CA LEU A 59 -5.07 1.98 14.88
C LEU A 59 -3.73 1.64 14.21
N PRO A 60 -2.60 1.99 14.84
CA PRO A 60 -1.27 1.61 14.35
C PRO A 60 -1.00 0.13 14.64
N ILE A 61 -1.42 -0.78 13.75
CA ILE A 61 -1.07 -2.20 13.83
C ILE A 61 0.23 -2.44 13.04
N VAL A 62 1.24 -2.98 13.71
CA VAL A 62 2.55 -3.30 13.11
C VAL A 62 2.39 -4.55 12.23
N GLY A 63 2.67 -4.43 10.93
CA GLY A 63 2.72 -5.56 9.99
C GLY A 63 1.38 -6.02 9.38
N GLU A 64 0.27 -5.37 9.73
CA GLU A 64 -1.05 -5.60 9.14
C GLU A 64 -1.63 -4.30 8.54
N LYS A 65 -2.74 -4.41 7.79
CA LYS A 65 -3.45 -3.25 7.24
C LYS A 65 -3.97 -2.36 8.37
N ARG A 66 -3.91 -1.04 8.23
CA ARG A 66 -4.37 -0.11 9.27
C ARG A 66 -5.89 -0.20 9.43
N HIS A 67 -6.34 -0.38 10.67
CA HIS A 67 -7.77 -0.38 11.02
C HIS A 67 -8.22 1.02 11.41
N LEU A 68 -9.42 1.41 11.01
CA LEU A 68 -10.07 2.63 11.50
C LEU A 68 -11.12 2.28 12.55
N LEU A 69 -11.00 2.88 13.73
CA LEU A 69 -12.08 2.85 14.72
C LEU A 69 -12.98 4.05 14.51
N VAL A 70 -14.26 3.77 14.35
CA VAL A 70 -15.32 4.78 14.21
C VAL A 70 -16.30 4.62 15.34
N THR A 71 -16.54 5.70 16.09
CA THR A 71 -17.43 5.68 17.24
C THR A 71 -18.73 6.38 16.96
N SER A 72 -19.80 5.81 17.52
CA SER A 72 -21.14 6.38 17.55
C SER A 72 -21.48 6.88 18.94
N VAL A 73 -22.10 8.06 19.03
CA VAL A 73 -22.76 8.64 20.21
C VAL A 73 -23.71 7.62 20.86
N LYS A 74 -24.27 6.68 20.08
CA LYS A 74 -25.12 5.57 20.57
C LYS A 74 -24.33 4.35 21.08
N ARG A 75 -23.10 4.54 21.56
CA ARG A 75 -22.22 3.55 22.21
C ARG A 75 -21.57 2.50 21.31
N LYS A 76 -21.85 2.51 20.01
CA LYS A 76 -21.28 1.53 19.08
C LYS A 76 -19.91 1.97 18.61
N VAL A 77 -18.94 1.07 18.70
CA VAL A 77 -17.62 1.25 18.11
C VAL A 77 -17.47 0.26 16.96
N PHE A 78 -17.11 0.75 15.78
CA PHE A 78 -16.91 -0.06 14.59
C PHE A 78 -15.43 -0.03 14.21
N SER A 79 -14.83 -1.20 14.03
CA SER A 79 -13.54 -1.33 13.35
C SER A 79 -13.80 -1.52 11.86
N SER A 80 -13.30 -0.61 11.04
CA SER A 80 -13.42 -0.66 9.59
C SER A 80 -12.05 -0.95 8.97
N GLU A 81 -11.99 -2.01 8.16
CA GLU A 81 -10.87 -2.33 7.29
C GLU A 81 -11.28 -2.04 5.84
N PHE A 82 -10.40 -1.44 5.04
CA PHE A 82 -10.66 -1.27 3.61
C PHE A 82 -10.01 -2.39 2.82
N ILE A 83 -10.83 -3.13 2.08
CA ILE A 83 -10.37 -4.20 1.19
C ILE A 83 -10.47 -3.70 -0.23
N ARG A 84 -9.35 -3.64 -0.94
CA ARG A 84 -9.34 -3.40 -2.38
C ARG A 84 -9.90 -4.63 -3.09
N ALA A 85 -11.07 -4.48 -3.70
CA ALA A 85 -11.67 -5.55 -4.49
C ALA A 85 -10.92 -5.71 -5.83
N PRO A 86 -11.10 -6.85 -6.54
CA PRO A 86 -10.44 -7.11 -7.83
C PRO A 86 -10.74 -6.08 -8.92
N ASP A 87 -11.81 -5.31 -8.76
CA ASP A 87 -12.22 -4.20 -9.63
C ASP A 87 -11.48 -2.88 -9.32
N GLY A 88 -10.58 -2.87 -8.33
CA GLY A 88 -9.84 -1.69 -7.89
C GLY A 88 -10.60 -0.81 -6.90
N VAL A 89 -11.87 -1.09 -6.61
CA VAL A 89 -12.69 -0.29 -5.71
C VAL A 89 -12.41 -0.68 -4.26
N LEU A 90 -12.14 0.30 -3.40
CA LEU A 90 -12.06 0.06 -1.96
C LEU A 90 -13.45 -0.24 -1.40
N ARG A 91 -13.57 -1.28 -0.59
CA ARG A 91 -14.81 -1.63 0.11
C ARG A 91 -14.54 -1.73 1.61
N PRO A 92 -15.28 -0.97 2.45
CA PRO A 92 -15.16 -1.09 3.90
C PRO A 92 -15.78 -2.40 4.35
N SER A 93 -14.99 -3.17 5.08
CA SER A 93 -15.43 -4.26 5.94
C SER A 93 -15.52 -3.71 7.36
N ALA A 94 -16.73 -3.44 7.84
CA ALA A 94 -16.97 -2.91 9.18
C ALA A 94 -17.39 -4.05 10.13
N LYS A 95 -16.70 -4.17 11.26
CA LYS A 95 -17.00 -5.07 12.37
C LYS A 95 -17.35 -4.24 13.61
N GLU A 96 -18.50 -4.50 14.24
CA GLU A 96 -18.83 -3.90 15.54
C GLU A 96 -17.96 -4.52 16.63
N ILE A 97 -17.33 -3.69 17.46
CA ILE A 97 -16.44 -4.08 18.55
C ILE A 97 -17.11 -3.71 19.86
N HIS A 98 -17.22 -4.68 20.75
CA HIS A 98 -17.89 -4.52 22.02
C HIS A 98 -16.88 -4.20 23.13
N PHE A 99 -16.71 -2.91 23.42
CA PHE A 99 -15.95 -2.45 24.59
C PHE A 99 -16.76 -2.70 25.86
N THR A 100 -16.21 -3.51 26.76
CA THR A 100 -16.82 -3.77 28.06
C THR A 100 -16.80 -2.49 28.91
N TYR A 101 -17.67 -2.39 29.93
CA TYR A 101 -17.68 -1.26 30.87
C TYR A 101 -18.06 0.12 30.29
N ILE A 102 -18.79 0.18 29.17
CA ILE A 102 -19.51 1.39 28.74
C ILE A 102 -20.95 1.33 29.30
N PRO A 103 -21.32 2.15 30.31
CA PRO A 103 -22.63 2.11 30.95
C PRO A 103 -23.78 2.36 29.97
N GLY A 104 -24.94 1.75 30.25
CA GLY A 104 -26.12 1.80 29.37
C GLY A 104 -26.64 3.21 29.05
N SER A 105 -26.52 4.14 30.00
CA SER A 105 -26.92 5.54 29.87
C SER A 105 -25.79 6.47 29.43
N SER A 106 -24.61 5.98 29.09
CA SER A 106 -23.48 6.84 28.72
C SER A 106 -23.44 7.19 27.23
N GLN A 107 -22.86 8.35 26.92
CA GLN A 107 -22.52 8.82 25.57
C GLN A 107 -21.01 8.82 25.42
N ILE A 108 -20.52 8.37 24.26
CA ILE A 108 -19.09 8.45 23.92
C ILE A 108 -18.82 9.86 23.40
N VAL A 109 -17.85 10.55 24.02
CA VAL A 109 -17.39 11.87 23.61
C VAL A 109 -16.17 11.76 22.72
N SER A 110 -15.19 10.94 23.08
CA SER A 110 -13.97 10.83 22.27
C SER A 110 -13.34 9.45 22.37
N ILE A 111 -12.55 9.13 21.35
CA ILE A 111 -11.72 7.94 21.28
C ILE A 111 -10.35 8.34 20.78
N ASP A 112 -9.31 7.85 21.45
CA ASP A 112 -7.93 7.96 20.96
C ASP A 112 -7.24 6.62 21.17
N ALA A 113 -6.25 6.33 20.33
CA ALA A 113 -5.52 5.08 20.40
C ALA A 113 -4.06 5.31 20.02
N PHE A 114 -3.16 4.65 20.73
CA PHE A 114 -1.72 4.68 20.45
C PHE A 114 -1.10 3.29 20.67
N ASN A 115 0.02 3.01 20.00
CA ASN A 115 0.81 1.79 20.23
C ASN A 115 1.86 2.08 21.32
N LYS A 116 2.03 1.17 22.28
CA LYS A 116 3.08 1.23 23.30
C LYS A 116 4.43 0.77 22.78
N SER A 117 4.47 0.02 21.68
CA SER A 117 5.69 -0.54 21.12
C SER A 117 5.74 -0.38 19.60
N ASN A 118 6.90 -0.01 19.09
CA ASN A 118 7.13 0.07 17.65
C ASN A 118 7.36 -1.29 16.98
N SER A 119 7.50 -2.37 17.77
CA SER A 119 7.89 -3.70 17.27
C SER A 119 6.82 -4.79 17.46
N ILE A 120 5.83 -4.56 18.33
CA ILE A 120 4.77 -5.53 18.66
C ILE A 120 3.42 -4.80 18.66
N ALA A 121 2.35 -5.50 18.30
CA ALA A 121 0.98 -4.99 18.41
C ALA A 121 0.53 -4.92 19.88
N ASP A 122 0.93 -3.85 20.59
CA ASP A 122 0.53 -3.57 21.99
C ASP A 122 -0.09 -2.17 22.08
N TYR A 123 -1.39 -2.05 21.78
CA TYR A 123 -2.07 -0.76 21.72
C TYR A 123 -2.96 -0.48 22.93
N VAL A 124 -3.12 0.81 23.23
CA VAL A 124 -4.02 1.34 24.25
C VAL A 124 -5.12 2.11 23.55
N VAL A 125 -6.37 1.90 23.98
CA VAL A 125 -7.53 2.66 23.50
C VAL A 125 -8.13 3.42 24.68
N GLY A 126 -8.17 4.74 24.60
CA GLY A 126 -8.86 5.60 25.55
C GLY A 126 -10.23 5.99 25.01
N ILE A 127 -11.29 5.78 25.79
CA ILE A 127 -12.65 6.21 25.45
C ILE A 127 -13.16 7.12 26.56
N THR A 128 -13.43 8.38 26.22
CA THR A 128 -14.07 9.32 27.14
C THR A 128 -15.58 9.18 27.04
N ILE A 129 -16.23 8.96 28.18
CA ILE A 129 -17.67 8.76 28.29
C ILE A 129 -18.30 9.72 29.29
N VAL A 130 -19.52 10.14 28.99
CA VAL A 130 -20.35 11.00 29.85
C VAL A 130 -21.64 10.26 30.17
N LYS A 131 -21.99 10.15 31.46
CA LYS A 131 -23.23 9.50 31.88
C LYS A 131 -24.43 10.43 31.66
N ALA A 132 -25.46 9.99 30.96
CA ALA A 132 -26.69 10.76 30.80
C ALA A 132 -27.46 10.83 32.12
N VAL A 133 -28.06 11.98 32.36
CA VAL A 133 -28.86 12.30 33.54
C VAL A 133 -30.08 11.37 33.60
N GLU A 134 -30.21 10.60 34.67
CA GLU A 134 -31.52 10.13 35.12
C GLU A 134 -32.13 11.27 35.97
N GLU A 135 -33.35 11.69 35.64
CA GLU A 135 -34.07 12.74 36.39
C GLU A 135 -34.05 12.44 37.90
N GLY A 136 -33.27 13.20 38.67
CA GLY A 136 -33.24 13.11 40.13
C GLY A 136 -31.90 12.77 40.80
N ALA A 137 -30.84 12.46 40.06
CA ALA A 137 -29.50 12.26 40.63
C ALA A 137 -28.52 13.36 40.19
N GLY A 138 -28.29 14.33 41.06
CA GLY A 138 -27.26 15.34 40.88
C GLY A 138 -25.88 14.72 41.09
N GLU A 139 -25.21 14.38 40.00
CA GLU A 139 -23.77 14.53 39.75
C GLU A 139 -23.45 13.90 38.38
N MET A 140 -23.00 14.73 37.43
CA MET A 140 -22.35 14.23 36.21
C MET A 140 -21.09 13.49 36.63
N GLY A 141 -20.93 12.25 36.17
CA GLY A 141 -19.63 11.57 36.23
C GLY A 141 -19.06 11.48 34.82
N GLN A 142 -17.98 12.21 34.56
CA GLN A 142 -17.15 12.08 33.37
C GLN A 142 -16.06 11.05 33.65
N HIS A 143 -15.84 10.15 32.69
CA HIS A 143 -14.88 9.07 32.90
C HIS A 143 -14.05 8.84 31.63
N LEU A 144 -12.77 8.56 31.83
CA LEU A 144 -11.89 8.02 30.81
C LEU A 144 -11.73 6.52 31.07
N ASN A 145 -12.26 5.72 30.16
CA ASN A 145 -12.02 4.29 30.13
C ASN A 145 -10.75 4.01 29.31
N VAL A 146 -9.73 3.46 29.95
CA VAL A 146 -8.46 3.08 29.33
C VAL A 146 -8.45 1.57 29.14
N TYR A 147 -8.55 1.13 27.89
CA TYR A 147 -8.49 -0.26 27.49
C TYR A 147 -7.06 -0.64 27.10
N SER A 148 -6.52 -1.68 27.71
CA SER A 148 -5.17 -2.16 27.39
C SER A 148 -5.06 -3.66 27.60
N GLY A 149 -4.37 -4.36 26.71
CA GLY A 149 -4.02 -5.78 26.85
C GLY A 149 -2.55 -5.96 27.25
N TRP A 150 -2.24 -7.08 27.90
CA TRP A 150 -0.87 -7.57 28.05
C TRP A 150 -0.89 -9.08 27.84
N GLU A 151 -0.44 -9.55 26.68
CA GLU A 151 -0.24 -10.98 26.42
C GLU A 151 1.19 -11.22 25.92
N THR A 152 1.81 -12.30 26.41
CA THR A 152 3.15 -12.74 26.02
C THR A 152 3.19 -13.48 24.68
N SER A 153 2.03 -13.82 24.12
CA SER A 153 1.88 -14.40 22.79
C SER A 153 1.60 -13.31 21.76
N SER A 154 2.22 -13.41 20.60
CA SER A 154 2.17 -12.49 19.46
C SER A 154 0.81 -12.39 18.75
N GLN A 155 -0.33 -12.52 19.46
CA GLN A 155 -1.68 -12.49 18.92
C GLN A 155 -2.65 -11.67 19.79
N ILE A 156 -2.27 -10.45 20.17
CA ILE A 156 -3.21 -9.51 20.79
C ILE A 156 -4.25 -9.11 19.73
N THR A 157 -5.54 -9.25 20.05
CA THR A 157 -6.65 -8.87 19.17
C THR A 157 -7.42 -7.70 19.75
N LEU A 158 -8.08 -6.90 18.91
CA LEU A 158 -8.90 -5.77 19.37
C LEU A 158 -10.03 -6.23 20.31
N ASP A 159 -10.57 -7.42 20.07
CA ASP A 159 -11.60 -8.03 20.91
C ASP A 159 -11.07 -8.39 22.32
N SER A 160 -9.79 -8.75 22.49
CA SER A 160 -9.21 -9.03 23.81
C SER A 160 -8.90 -7.74 24.58
N ILE A 161 -8.42 -6.69 23.90
CA ILE A 161 -8.19 -5.37 24.54
C ILE A 161 -9.51 -4.75 25.02
N ALA A 162 -10.57 -4.89 24.22
CA ALA A 162 -11.89 -4.37 24.54
C ALA A 162 -12.48 -4.93 25.85
N GLN A 163 -11.90 -5.99 26.42
CA GLN A 163 -12.35 -6.61 27.68
C GLN A 163 -11.64 -6.07 28.93
N ASN A 164 -10.44 -5.49 28.80
CA ASN A 164 -9.58 -5.10 29.92
C ASN A 164 -9.57 -3.58 30.11
N CYS A 165 -10.49 -3.07 30.94
CA CYS A 165 -10.69 -1.64 31.16
C CYS A 165 -10.18 -1.18 32.53
N THR A 166 -9.41 -0.10 32.53
CA THR A 166 -9.16 0.74 33.71
C THR A 166 -10.03 1.98 33.62
N TYR A 167 -10.65 2.38 34.73
CA TYR A 167 -11.57 3.50 34.78
C TYR A 167 -10.94 4.66 35.56
N ILE A 168 -11.01 5.87 34.99
CA ILE A 168 -10.47 7.08 35.60
C ILE A 168 -11.56 8.16 35.62
N PRO A 169 -12.01 8.64 36.79
CA PRO A 169 -12.91 9.80 36.87
C PRO A 169 -12.18 11.07 36.45
N LEU A 170 -12.90 11.94 35.73
CA LEU A 170 -12.40 13.23 35.26
C LEU A 170 -13.26 14.34 35.86
N ASP A 171 -12.60 15.42 36.29
CA ASP A 171 -13.28 16.63 36.78
C ASP A 171 -13.55 17.65 35.65
N PHE A 172 -13.28 17.27 34.39
CA PHE A 172 -13.38 18.13 33.20
C PHE A 172 -13.86 17.37 31.96
N PHE A 173 -14.20 18.10 30.89
CA PHE A 173 -14.66 17.57 29.61
C PHE A 173 -13.58 17.68 28.52
N PRO A 174 -12.71 16.67 28.33
CA PRO A 174 -11.78 16.66 27.21
C PRO A 174 -12.49 16.24 25.92
N TYR A 175 -12.51 17.10 24.91
CA TYR A 175 -13.00 16.72 23.58
C TYR A 175 -12.05 15.78 22.87
N HIS A 176 -10.74 15.98 23.04
CA HIS A 176 -9.75 15.04 22.54
C HIS A 176 -8.49 15.09 23.39
N LEU A 177 -7.99 13.90 23.73
CA LEU A 177 -6.66 13.71 24.28
C LEU A 177 -5.72 13.34 23.13
N LYS A 178 -4.49 13.87 23.16
CA LYS A 178 -3.42 13.52 22.21
C LYS A 178 -2.13 13.23 22.95
N HIS A 179 -1.37 12.31 22.37
CA HIS A 179 -0.09 11.87 22.92
C HIS A 179 0.96 11.82 21.82
N ALA A 180 2.18 12.25 22.16
CA ALA A 180 3.35 12.12 21.32
C ALA A 180 4.52 11.60 22.18
N GLU A 181 5.29 10.66 21.63
CA GLU A 181 6.52 10.17 22.25
C GLU A 181 7.69 11.02 21.80
N ILE A 182 8.62 11.27 22.72
CA ILE A 182 9.80 12.06 22.46
C ILE A 182 11.06 11.22 22.72
N PRO A 183 11.93 11.06 21.70
CA PRO A 183 13.22 10.41 21.91
C PRO A 183 14.10 11.26 22.82
N SER A 184 14.71 10.62 23.82
CA SER A 184 15.61 11.28 24.77
C SER A 184 17.06 10.83 24.59
N SER A 185 18.02 11.68 24.93
CA SER A 185 19.44 11.33 24.98
C SER A 185 19.70 10.43 26.19
N ALA A 186 19.88 9.12 25.98
CA ALA A 186 20.24 8.23 27.09
C ALA A 186 21.67 8.49 27.56
N GLU A 187 21.84 8.81 28.85
CA GLU A 187 23.15 8.72 29.49
C GLU A 187 23.64 7.25 29.49
N GLY A 188 24.78 7.01 28.85
CA GLY A 188 25.77 6.08 29.41
C GLY A 188 25.68 4.59 29.11
N LYS A 189 25.41 4.13 27.87
CA LYS A 189 25.86 2.78 27.43
C LYS A 189 26.41 2.76 26.00
N LYS A 190 27.74 2.77 25.88
CA LYS A 190 28.45 2.44 24.63
C LYS A 190 28.28 0.95 24.33
N ASN A 191 27.83 0.62 23.11
CA ASN A 191 27.85 -0.71 22.46
C ASN A 191 26.53 -1.49 22.31
N GLN A 192 25.42 -0.84 21.97
CA GLN A 192 24.35 -1.51 21.22
C GLN A 192 23.78 -0.54 20.19
N SER A 193 23.31 -1.09 19.08
CA SER A 193 22.60 -0.43 17.96
C SER A 193 21.75 0.75 18.43
N LEU A 194 21.72 1.84 17.64
CA LEU A 194 20.96 3.08 17.86
C LEU A 194 19.44 2.84 18.01
N GLU A 195 19.01 2.23 19.11
CA GLU A 195 17.63 2.29 19.59
C GLU A 195 17.55 3.51 20.52
N TYR A 196 16.97 4.60 20.02
CA TYR A 196 16.59 5.73 20.86
C TYR A 196 15.58 5.21 21.89
N ILE A 197 15.96 5.18 23.17
CA ILE A 197 15.04 4.84 24.24
C ILE A 197 14.09 6.03 24.42
N VAL A 198 12.81 5.81 24.19
CA VAL A 198 11.76 6.80 24.50
C VAL A 198 11.68 6.92 26.03
N LEU A 199 12.22 8.00 26.58
CA LEU A 199 12.17 8.28 28.02
C LEU A 199 11.09 9.32 28.37
N MET A 200 10.57 10.08 27.39
CA MET A 200 9.62 11.15 27.62
C MET A 200 8.37 11.03 26.74
N ARG A 201 7.21 11.38 27.31
CA ARG A 201 5.92 11.46 26.63
C ARG A 201 5.28 12.82 26.84
N VAL A 202 4.75 13.41 25.78
CA VAL A 202 3.96 14.64 25.86
C VAL A 202 2.50 14.31 25.65
N SER A 203 1.64 14.86 26.52
CA SER A 203 0.20 14.73 26.43
C SER A 203 -0.43 16.12 26.39
N ALA A 204 -1.37 16.31 25.47
CA ALA A 204 -2.13 17.54 25.35
C ALA A 204 -3.62 17.26 25.26
N PHE A 205 -4.44 18.12 25.85
CA PHE A 205 -5.89 18.07 25.68
C PHE A 205 -6.49 19.48 25.59
N GLY A 206 -7.65 19.54 24.94
CA GLY A 206 -8.52 20.71 24.91
C GLY A 206 -9.88 20.41 25.53
N CYS A 207 -10.44 21.39 26.24
CA CYS A 207 -11.69 21.26 26.97
C CYS A 207 -12.84 22.09 26.39
N GLU A 208 -14.07 21.75 26.78
CA GLU A 208 -15.27 22.58 26.57
C GLU A 208 -15.14 23.97 27.19
N SER A 209 -14.48 24.09 28.35
CA SER A 209 -14.22 25.36 29.01
C SER A 209 -13.24 26.27 28.26
N GLY A 210 -12.58 25.76 27.21
CA GLY A 210 -11.50 26.44 26.50
C GLY A 210 -10.13 26.28 27.14
N GLU A 211 -10.03 25.51 28.22
CA GLU A 211 -8.75 25.15 28.84
C GLU A 211 -7.95 24.24 27.90
N VAL A 212 -6.66 24.56 27.74
CA VAL A 212 -5.68 23.74 27.04
C VAL A 212 -4.53 23.49 27.98
N ARG A 213 -4.21 22.21 28.19
CA ARG A 213 -3.07 21.80 29.01
C ARG A 213 -2.16 20.88 28.24
N VAL A 214 -0.86 21.11 28.38
CA VAL A 214 0.21 20.27 27.84
C VAL A 214 1.11 19.83 28.97
N THR A 215 1.42 18.54 29.03
CA THR A 215 2.24 17.96 30.10
C THR A 215 3.32 17.06 29.50
N VAL A 216 4.56 17.24 29.95
CA VAL A 216 5.70 16.35 29.66
C VAL A 216 5.87 15.40 30.83
N PHE A 217 5.93 14.11 30.54
CA PHE A 217 6.01 13.02 31.51
C PHE A 217 7.26 12.18 31.24
N ALA A 218 8.06 11.94 32.29
CA ALA A 218 9.16 11.00 32.27
C ALA A 218 8.63 9.58 32.47
N VAL A 219 8.74 8.74 31.44
CA VAL A 219 8.15 7.39 31.41
C VAL A 219 8.89 6.46 32.37
N ASP A 220 10.20 6.63 32.51
CA ASP A 220 11.08 5.84 33.38
C ASP A 220 10.91 6.19 34.86
N GLN A 221 10.79 7.48 35.18
CA GLN A 221 10.64 7.98 36.54
C GLN A 221 9.19 7.99 37.02
N MET A 222 8.23 7.83 36.09
CA MET A 222 6.79 8.00 36.35
C MET A 222 6.43 9.36 36.96
N GLU A 223 7.14 10.42 36.57
CA GLU A 223 6.95 11.77 37.10
C GLU A 223 6.61 12.79 36.01
N ILE A 224 5.80 13.79 36.39
CA ILE A 224 5.52 14.94 35.53
C ILE A 224 6.69 15.91 35.63
N LEU A 225 7.35 16.17 34.51
CA LEU A 225 8.49 17.09 34.45
C LEU A 225 8.01 18.53 34.35
N GLN A 226 7.08 18.79 33.42
CA GLN A 226 6.61 20.14 33.11
C GLN A 226 5.15 20.14 32.66
N THR A 227 4.43 21.21 32.99
CA THR A 227 3.05 21.45 32.57
C THR A 227 2.88 22.90 32.15
N TRP A 228 2.22 23.12 31.02
CA TRP A 228 1.78 24.43 30.55
C TRP A 228 0.28 24.44 30.40
N GLU A 229 -0.35 25.58 30.71
CA GLU A 229 -1.80 25.74 30.68
C GLU A 229 -2.18 27.13 30.21
N ILE A 230 -3.25 27.19 29.40
CA ILE A 230 -3.91 28.42 28.97
C ILE A 230 -5.42 28.21 28.98
N THR A 231 -6.16 29.32 28.97
CA THR A 231 -7.61 29.31 28.82
C THR A 231 -8.00 30.23 27.68
N ASN A 232 -8.66 29.65 26.67
CA ASN A 232 -9.14 30.36 25.51
C ASN A 232 -10.62 30.75 25.72
N ASN A 233 -11.10 31.82 25.08
CA ASN A 233 -12.53 32.17 25.18
C ASN A 233 -13.34 31.32 24.19
N GLY A 234 -13.68 30.11 24.63
CA GLY A 234 -14.55 29.19 23.91
C GLY A 234 -13.98 27.77 23.83
N PRO A 235 -14.80 26.81 23.38
CA PRO A 235 -14.43 25.41 23.33
C PRO A 235 -13.21 25.12 22.44
N VAL A 236 -12.38 24.17 22.88
CA VAL A 236 -11.23 23.65 22.12
C VAL A 236 -11.51 22.22 21.68
N PRO A 237 -12.17 22.00 20.53
CA PRO A 237 -12.63 20.69 20.08
C PRO A 237 -11.49 19.73 19.76
N GLN A 238 -10.33 20.24 19.31
CA GLN A 238 -9.19 19.39 19.00
C GLN A 238 -7.86 20.11 19.20
N VAL A 239 -6.88 19.36 19.68
CA VAL A 239 -5.46 19.74 19.68
C VAL A 239 -4.66 18.76 18.82
N ALA A 240 -3.55 19.21 18.26
CA ALA A 240 -2.58 18.35 17.58
C ALA A 240 -1.15 18.70 18.02
N LEU A 241 -0.41 17.68 18.46
CA LEU A 241 1.01 17.77 18.77
C LEU A 241 1.81 17.35 17.54
N PHE A 242 2.81 18.14 17.18
CA PHE A 242 3.68 17.86 16.04
C PHE A 242 5.06 18.47 16.22
N GLN A 243 6.03 18.01 15.44
CA GLN A 243 7.38 18.58 15.36
C GLN A 243 7.68 18.86 13.90
N PHE A 244 8.31 20.01 13.61
CA PHE A 244 8.75 20.27 12.24
C PHE A 244 9.93 19.33 11.90
N PRO A 245 9.99 18.79 10.68
CA PRO A 245 11.09 17.91 10.28
C PRO A 245 12.47 18.54 10.52
N SER A 246 12.65 19.81 10.16
CA SER A 246 13.89 20.58 10.35
C SER A 246 14.30 20.67 11.82
N GLU A 247 13.34 20.90 12.73
CA GLU A 247 13.55 20.96 14.18
C GLU A 247 13.90 19.58 14.76
N TYR A 248 13.26 18.52 14.27
CA TYR A 248 13.55 17.14 14.65
C TYR A 248 15.00 16.76 14.30
N PHE A 249 15.47 17.04 13.09
CA PHE A 249 16.87 16.77 12.71
C PHE A 249 17.87 17.60 13.52
N ALA A 250 17.58 18.88 13.71
CA ALA A 250 18.41 19.74 14.56
C ALA A 250 18.46 19.21 16.01
N PHE A 251 17.36 18.67 16.52
CA PHE A 251 17.32 18.04 17.84
C PHE A 251 18.18 16.77 17.89
N ILE A 252 18.06 15.86 16.91
CA ILE A 252 18.89 14.64 16.85
C ILE A 252 20.38 14.99 16.75
N ASP A 253 20.76 15.97 15.93
CA ASP A 253 22.14 16.41 15.81
C ASP A 253 22.68 17.00 17.12
N ARG A 254 21.87 17.80 17.84
CA ARG A 254 22.23 18.30 19.18
C ARG A 254 22.39 17.18 20.20
N VAL A 255 21.54 16.16 20.15
CA VAL A 255 21.63 14.98 21.03
C VAL A 255 22.89 14.16 20.73
N GLN A 256 23.26 13.99 19.46
CA GLN A 256 24.45 13.25 19.06
C GLN A 256 25.75 13.99 19.37
N ASN A 257 25.75 15.32 19.27
CA ASN A 257 26.91 16.18 19.51
C ASN A 257 26.98 16.73 20.95
N ALA A 258 26.05 16.37 21.83
CA ALA A 258 26.08 16.80 23.23
C ALA A 258 27.28 16.18 23.96
N ASP A 259 28.23 17.02 24.35
CA ASP A 259 29.32 16.63 25.25
C ASP A 259 28.76 16.31 26.65
N LYS A 260 29.53 15.54 27.44
CA LYS A 260 29.19 15.03 28.78
C LYS A 260 28.75 16.07 29.83
N ASP A 261 28.72 17.35 29.50
CA ASP A 261 28.28 18.43 30.37
C ASP A 261 26.77 18.67 30.25
N ASN A 262 26.00 17.72 30.80
CA ASN A 262 24.77 17.90 31.58
C ASN A 262 23.84 19.09 31.24
N LYS A 263 23.49 19.29 29.98
CA LYS A 263 22.33 20.11 29.60
C LYS A 263 21.25 19.19 29.07
N GLU A 264 20.17 19.03 29.83
CA GLU A 264 18.93 18.44 29.34
C GLU A 264 18.54 19.12 28.03
N VAL A 265 18.69 18.40 26.91
CA VAL A 265 18.25 18.89 25.63
C VAL A 265 16.74 18.72 25.62
N GLN A 266 16.02 19.80 25.92
CA GLN A 266 14.56 19.77 25.84
C GLN A 266 14.11 19.61 24.38
N PRO A 267 13.06 18.81 24.14
CA PRO A 267 12.55 18.59 22.81
C PRO A 267 11.79 19.81 22.28
N ASP A 268 12.03 20.13 21.02
CA ASP A 268 11.30 21.18 20.30
C ASP A 268 10.01 20.55 19.73
N PHE A 269 8.86 20.94 20.26
CA PHE A 269 7.56 20.51 19.76
C PHE A 269 6.58 21.67 19.69
N SER A 270 5.64 21.55 18.76
CA SER A 270 4.61 22.54 18.48
C SER A 270 3.22 21.98 18.77
N LEU A 271 2.30 22.88 19.08
CA LEU A 271 0.91 22.55 19.40
C LEU A 271 -0.03 23.39 18.53
N LEU A 272 -0.88 22.72 17.75
CA LEU A 272 -2.04 23.33 17.11
C LEU A 272 -3.24 23.22 18.04
N VAL A 273 -3.87 24.35 18.32
CA VAL A 273 -5.09 24.48 19.13
C VAL A 273 -6.21 24.96 18.23
N CYS A 274 -7.19 24.09 17.99
CA CYS A 274 -8.37 24.45 17.22
C CYS A 274 -9.38 25.13 18.13
N ASN A 275 -9.72 26.37 17.83
CA ASN A 275 -10.72 27.14 18.58
C ASN A 275 -12.04 27.13 17.82
N THR A 276 -13.16 26.90 18.51
CA THR A 276 -14.48 26.91 17.85
C THR A 276 -14.91 28.31 17.39
N PHE A 277 -14.69 29.34 18.22
CA PHE A 277 -15.24 30.68 18.01
C PHE A 277 -14.19 31.76 17.70
N GLN A 278 -12.92 31.37 17.61
CA GLN A 278 -11.81 32.29 17.35
C GLN A 278 -10.87 31.69 16.33
N ASP A 279 -9.91 32.48 15.86
CA ASP A 279 -8.81 31.95 15.07
C ASP A 279 -8.12 30.83 15.85
N SER A 280 -7.89 29.70 15.16
CA SER A 280 -7.10 28.60 15.69
C SER A 280 -5.66 29.06 15.84
N ALA A 281 -4.98 28.57 16.87
CA ALA A 281 -3.67 29.08 17.27
C ALA A 281 -2.61 27.99 17.24
N ILE A 282 -1.39 28.37 16.89
CA ILE A 282 -0.23 27.50 16.89
C ILE A 282 0.76 28.04 17.90
N TYR A 283 1.22 27.16 18.77
CA TYR A 283 2.28 27.44 19.74
C TYR A 283 3.52 26.68 19.31
N ARG A 284 4.60 27.41 19.02
CA ARG A 284 5.88 26.83 18.62
C ARG A 284 6.84 26.70 19.79
N ASP A 285 7.71 25.71 19.70
CA ASP A 285 8.76 25.46 20.69
C ASP A 285 8.20 25.45 22.13
N VAL A 286 7.10 24.73 22.35
CA VAL A 286 6.34 24.77 23.61
C VAL A 286 7.21 24.38 24.81
N GLY A 287 8.19 23.49 24.63
CA GLY A 287 9.18 23.19 25.67
C GLY A 287 9.92 24.43 26.19
N LYS A 288 10.32 25.35 25.29
CA LYS A 288 11.08 26.56 25.62
C LYS A 288 10.20 27.76 25.95
N ASN A 289 9.18 28.00 25.13
CA ASN A 289 8.37 29.21 25.16
C ASN A 289 7.03 29.01 25.88
N GLY A 290 6.69 27.76 26.24
CA GLY A 290 5.38 27.41 26.76
C GLY A 290 4.26 27.76 25.77
N LEU A 291 3.13 28.19 26.31
CA LEU A 291 1.94 28.58 25.56
C LEU A 291 1.77 30.11 25.52
N SER A 292 2.89 30.85 25.50
CA SER A 292 2.88 32.32 25.62
C SER A 292 2.81 33.06 24.28
N ALA A 293 3.28 32.45 23.20
CA ALA A 293 3.37 33.06 21.87
C ALA A 293 2.52 32.27 20.85
N ALA A 294 1.29 32.72 20.65
CA ALA A 294 0.37 32.15 19.68
C ALA A 294 0.56 32.77 18.28
N CYS A 295 0.71 31.93 17.26
CA CYS A 295 0.57 32.30 15.86
C CYS A 295 -0.84 31.94 15.39
N LEU A 296 -1.63 32.92 14.96
CA LEU A 296 -3.03 32.70 14.57
C LEU A 296 -3.15 32.20 13.13
N LEU A 297 -4.09 31.27 12.91
CA LEU A 297 -4.52 30.83 11.58
C LEU A 297 -5.62 31.76 11.08
N PRO A 298 -5.33 32.64 10.10
CA PRO A 298 -6.28 33.65 9.68
C PRO A 298 -7.49 33.02 9.00
N LYS A 299 -8.69 33.52 9.32
CA LYS A 299 -9.98 33.11 8.71
C LYS A 299 -10.43 31.68 9.06
N SER A 300 -9.85 31.03 10.07
CA SER A 300 -10.25 29.65 10.43
C SER A 300 -11.68 29.54 10.98
N GLN A 301 -12.20 30.63 11.54
CA GLN A 301 -13.54 30.79 12.11
C GLN A 301 -14.58 31.36 11.14
N VAL A 302 -14.15 31.86 9.96
CA VAL A 302 -15.05 32.49 8.98
C VAL A 302 -16.01 31.45 8.37
N PHE A 303 -15.58 30.20 8.33
CA PHE A 303 -16.30 29.09 7.70
C PHE A 303 -17.08 28.23 8.70
N ASP A 304 -17.68 28.86 9.71
CA ASP A 304 -18.38 28.27 10.86
C ASP A 304 -17.42 27.67 11.92
N CYS A 305 -17.95 26.82 12.79
CA CYS A 305 -17.25 26.19 13.91
C CYS A 305 -16.19 25.21 13.43
N VAL A 306 -14.94 25.39 13.87
CA VAL A 306 -13.89 24.37 13.71
C VAL A 306 -14.28 23.13 14.53
N THR A 307 -14.15 21.94 13.94
CA THR A 307 -14.51 20.67 14.58
C THR A 307 -13.33 19.73 14.73
N CYS A 308 -12.39 19.74 13.79
CA CYS A 308 -11.28 18.81 13.77
C CYS A 308 -10.06 19.37 13.05
N CYS A 309 -8.91 18.74 13.28
CA CYS A 309 -7.66 19.05 12.59
C CYS A 309 -6.78 17.84 12.32
N CYS A 310 -5.86 18.02 11.39
CA CYS A 310 -4.78 17.09 11.10
C CYS A 310 -3.53 17.89 10.71
N VAL A 311 -2.36 17.41 11.09
CA VAL A 311 -1.08 17.98 10.67
C VAL A 311 -0.37 16.92 9.85
N VAL A 312 -0.05 17.25 8.61
CA VAL A 312 0.53 16.30 7.65
C VAL A 312 1.20 17.10 6.53
N ASP A 313 2.29 16.57 6.00
CA ASP A 313 2.79 16.99 4.69
C ASP A 313 1.86 16.38 3.63
N LEU A 314 0.88 17.16 3.21
CA LEU A 314 -0.18 16.76 2.29
C LEU A 314 0.31 16.85 0.85
N ASP A 315 1.04 17.91 0.49
CA ASP A 315 1.52 18.07 -0.89
C ASP A 315 2.87 17.37 -1.15
N MET A 316 3.39 16.69 -0.13
CA MET A 316 4.63 15.93 -0.14
C MET A 316 5.84 16.82 -0.40
N ASP A 317 5.74 18.12 -0.07
CA ASP A 317 6.80 19.10 -0.23
C ASP A 317 7.72 19.25 1.01
N GLY A 318 7.62 18.33 1.96
CA GLY A 318 8.53 18.24 3.10
C GLY A 318 8.24 19.27 4.19
N GLU A 319 7.37 20.24 3.91
CA GLU A 319 6.81 21.14 4.89
C GLU A 319 5.46 20.62 5.37
N LEU A 320 5.07 20.98 6.60
CA LEU A 320 3.82 20.51 7.17
C LEU A 320 2.67 21.46 6.82
N GLU A 321 1.58 20.92 6.29
CA GLU A 321 0.31 21.62 6.23
C GLU A 321 -0.54 21.40 7.48
N LEU A 322 -1.29 22.43 7.83
CA LEU A 322 -2.30 22.36 8.87
C LEU A 322 -3.67 22.29 8.24
N LEU A 323 -4.33 21.15 8.42
CA LEU A 323 -5.68 20.89 7.93
C LEU A 323 -6.66 21.19 9.06
N VAL A 324 -7.67 22.01 8.75
CA VAL A 324 -8.73 22.39 9.68
C VAL A 324 -10.08 22.09 9.03
N GLY A 325 -10.86 21.22 9.65
CA GLY A 325 -12.21 20.89 9.22
C GLY A 325 -13.25 21.69 9.99
N THR A 326 -14.28 22.14 9.29
CA THR A 326 -15.37 22.93 9.90
C THR A 326 -16.72 22.24 9.80
N TYR A 327 -17.62 22.62 10.71
CA TYR A 327 -19.02 22.24 10.64
C TYR A 327 -19.71 22.85 9.41
N GLY A 328 -19.19 23.99 8.93
CA GLY A 328 -19.60 24.68 7.70
C GLY A 328 -19.26 23.94 6.40
N GLN A 329 -18.84 22.67 6.49
CA GLN A 329 -18.55 21.78 5.35
C GLN A 329 -17.27 22.14 4.60
N GLU A 330 -16.37 22.90 5.23
CA GLU A 330 -15.12 23.32 4.61
C GLU A 330 -13.93 22.58 5.22
N LEU A 331 -13.02 22.14 4.35
CA LEU A 331 -11.66 21.78 4.69
C LEU A 331 -10.74 22.93 4.31
N LEU A 332 -10.06 23.50 5.30
CA LEU A 332 -9.10 24.58 5.14
C LEU A 332 -7.69 24.02 5.27
N VAL A 333 -6.81 24.32 4.32
CA VAL A 333 -5.42 23.87 4.33
C VAL A 333 -4.51 25.08 4.42
N TYR A 334 -3.72 25.14 5.48
CA TYR A 334 -2.77 26.22 5.73
C TYR A 334 -1.35 25.78 5.46
N LYS A 335 -0.57 26.67 4.86
CA LYS A 335 0.86 26.50 4.62
C LYS A 335 1.62 27.69 5.19
N GLU A 336 2.83 27.44 5.66
CA GLU A 336 3.70 28.46 6.20
C GLU A 336 4.39 29.24 5.06
N ASP A 337 4.43 30.57 5.17
CA ASP A 337 5.19 31.41 4.23
C ASP A 337 6.67 31.42 4.60
N GLU A 338 7.52 31.12 3.61
CA GLU A 338 8.98 31.11 3.76
C GLU A 338 9.50 32.50 4.18
N GLY A 339 9.96 32.61 5.43
CA GLY A 339 10.69 33.78 5.95
C GLY A 339 10.00 34.58 7.05
N GLU A 340 8.66 34.64 7.09
CA GLU A 340 7.92 35.43 8.09
C GLU A 340 7.35 34.60 9.26
N LYS A 341 7.45 33.26 9.19
CA LYS A 341 6.81 32.33 10.14
C LYS A 341 5.31 32.57 10.32
N LYS A 342 4.64 33.02 9.26
CA LYS A 342 3.20 33.25 9.21
C LYS A 342 2.52 32.17 8.41
N TRP A 343 1.29 31.86 8.80
CA TRP A 343 0.45 30.89 8.13
C TRP A 343 -0.54 31.59 7.21
N ARG A 344 -0.63 31.11 5.98
CA ARG A 344 -1.65 31.55 5.03
C ARG A 344 -2.55 30.39 4.64
N LEU A 345 -3.81 30.70 4.34
CA LEU A 345 -4.73 29.73 3.75
C LEU A 345 -4.22 29.41 2.33
N ALA A 346 -3.73 28.20 2.12
CA ALA A 346 -3.16 27.75 0.86
C ALA A 346 -4.26 27.36 -0.13
N TRP A 347 -5.22 26.55 0.33
CA TRP A 347 -6.40 26.19 -0.46
C TRP A 347 -7.54 25.72 0.45
N ARG A 348 -8.75 25.60 -0.13
CA ARG A 348 -9.95 25.11 0.56
C ARG A 348 -10.72 24.13 -0.30
N ARG A 349 -11.51 23.27 0.34
CA ARG A 349 -12.43 22.35 -0.34
C ARG A 349 -13.73 22.19 0.44
N SER A 350 -14.84 22.43 -0.26
CA SER A 350 -16.18 22.19 0.25
C SER A 350 -16.57 20.71 0.14
N PHE A 351 -17.29 20.22 1.14
CA PHE A 351 -17.89 18.88 1.20
C PHE A 351 -19.42 18.99 1.18
N ALA A 352 -20.10 17.86 0.93
CA ALA A 352 -21.57 17.82 0.90
C ALA A 352 -22.22 17.78 2.30
N ALA A 353 -21.41 17.77 3.37
CA ALA A 353 -21.83 17.61 4.75
C ALA A 353 -20.75 18.10 5.74
N PRO A 354 -21.14 18.48 6.97
CA PRO A 354 -20.22 18.92 8.03
C PRO A 354 -19.10 17.91 8.30
N LEU A 355 -17.87 18.40 8.46
CA LEU A 355 -16.70 17.58 8.81
C LEU A 355 -16.67 17.35 10.32
N LEU A 356 -16.43 16.11 10.73
CA LEU A 356 -16.41 15.70 12.14
C LEU A 356 -15.02 15.22 12.58
N SER A 357 -14.28 14.56 11.69
CA SER A 357 -12.90 14.14 11.94
C SER A 357 -12.12 14.04 10.64
N ILE A 358 -10.83 14.36 10.69
CA ILE A 358 -9.89 14.24 9.58
C ILE A 358 -8.67 13.43 10.06
N ARG A 359 -8.26 12.44 9.26
CA ARG A 359 -7.05 11.64 9.51
C ARG A 359 -6.37 11.29 8.21
N CYS A 360 -5.05 11.33 8.20
CA CYS A 360 -4.24 10.75 7.12
C CYS A 360 -3.73 9.38 7.56
N CYS A 361 -4.00 8.34 6.78
CA CYS A 361 -3.38 7.03 6.99
C CYS A 361 -3.44 6.17 5.74
N ASP A 362 -2.49 5.24 5.64
CA ASP A 362 -2.41 4.25 4.57
C ASP A 362 -3.46 3.14 4.76
N VAL A 363 -4.63 3.33 4.14
CA VAL A 363 -5.73 2.36 4.12
C VAL A 363 -5.61 1.35 2.99
N THR A 364 -4.84 1.66 1.95
CA THR A 364 -4.63 0.77 0.80
C THR A 364 -3.50 -0.24 1.03
N GLY A 365 -2.61 0.03 1.99
CA GLY A 365 -1.40 -0.73 2.25
C GLY A 365 -0.32 -0.52 1.19
N ASP A 366 -0.40 0.54 0.39
CA ASP A 366 0.57 0.84 -0.68
C ASP A 366 1.68 1.81 -0.24
N GLY A 367 1.57 2.34 0.96
CA GLY A 367 2.51 3.28 1.57
C GLY A 367 2.10 4.75 1.44
N MET A 368 1.07 5.08 0.65
CA MET A 368 0.55 6.45 0.54
C MET A 368 -0.40 6.73 1.69
N GLN A 369 -0.37 7.92 2.26
CA GLN A 369 -1.37 8.31 3.24
C GLN A 369 -2.59 8.88 2.53
N GLU A 370 -3.72 8.17 2.58
CA GLU A 370 -4.98 8.74 2.12
C GLU A 370 -5.58 9.68 3.16
N LEU A 371 -6.17 10.78 2.68
CA LEU A 371 -6.90 11.73 3.51
C LEU A 371 -8.32 11.21 3.73
N ILE A 372 -8.60 10.79 4.96
CA ILE A 372 -9.90 10.28 5.38
C ILE A 372 -10.67 11.42 6.06
N VAL A 373 -11.82 11.74 5.48
CA VAL A 373 -12.72 12.77 5.99
C VAL A 373 -14.02 12.11 6.45
N LEU A 374 -14.27 12.16 7.75
CA LEU A 374 -15.53 11.74 8.34
C LEU A 374 -16.50 12.93 8.30
N THR A 375 -17.63 12.74 7.63
CA THR A 375 -18.73 13.70 7.59
C THR A 375 -19.99 13.13 8.25
N THR A 376 -21.01 13.97 8.45
CA THR A 376 -22.32 13.50 8.94
C THR A 376 -23.04 12.55 7.98
N ARG A 377 -22.61 12.46 6.71
CA ARG A 377 -23.17 11.53 5.71
C ARG A 377 -22.40 10.22 5.60
N GLY A 378 -21.13 10.17 6.01
CA GLY A 378 -20.30 8.98 5.85
C GLY A 378 -18.81 9.30 5.86
N VAL A 379 -18.01 8.37 5.33
CA VAL A 379 -16.56 8.52 5.23
C VAL A 379 -16.19 8.73 3.77
N GLU A 380 -15.46 9.81 3.51
CA GLU A 380 -14.83 10.11 2.23
C GLU A 380 -13.34 9.79 2.31
N VAL A 381 -12.85 9.02 1.33
CA VAL A 381 -11.43 8.72 1.17
C VAL A 381 -10.91 9.45 -0.04
N LEU A 382 -9.99 10.38 0.19
CA LEU A 382 -9.33 11.18 -0.82
C LEU A 382 -7.90 10.68 -1.01
N GLN A 383 -7.51 10.47 -2.26
CA GLN A 383 -6.16 10.04 -2.60
C GLN A 383 -5.51 11.08 -3.51
N HIS A 384 -4.21 11.26 -3.35
CA HIS A 384 -3.42 12.04 -4.28
C HIS A 384 -3.37 11.36 -5.64
N ASP A 385 -3.26 12.18 -6.70
CA ASP A 385 -2.88 11.69 -8.01
C ASP A 385 -1.51 11.00 -7.95
N VAL A 386 -1.54 9.69 -8.13
CA VAL A 386 -0.38 8.81 -8.01
C VAL A 386 0.73 9.20 -9.01
N GLU A 387 0.36 9.69 -10.20
CA GLU A 387 1.33 10.09 -11.22
C GLU A 387 2.07 11.37 -10.79
N LYS A 388 1.32 12.38 -10.32
CA LYS A 388 1.89 13.66 -9.86
C LYS A 388 2.80 13.51 -8.65
N ILE A 389 2.41 12.69 -7.68
CA ILE A 389 3.25 12.40 -6.51
C ILE A 389 4.49 11.60 -6.91
N GLY A 390 4.37 10.67 -7.86
CA GLY A 390 5.51 9.95 -8.43
C GLY A 390 6.56 10.91 -9.02
N GLU A 391 6.12 11.89 -9.80
CA GLU A 391 7.02 12.91 -10.38
C GLU A 391 7.68 13.81 -9.32
N LEU A 392 6.93 14.25 -8.31
CA LEU A 392 7.44 15.10 -7.24
C LEU A 392 8.52 14.40 -6.41
N LEU A 393 8.25 13.16 -6.00
CA LEU A 393 9.20 12.35 -5.24
C LEU A 393 10.46 12.06 -6.06
N ALA A 394 10.34 11.95 -7.38
CA ALA A 394 11.48 11.80 -8.26
C ALA A 394 12.40 13.04 -8.27
N ARG A 395 11.83 14.22 -8.52
CA ARG A 395 12.63 15.47 -8.54
C ARG A 395 13.43 15.68 -7.25
N ARG A 396 12.84 15.32 -6.10
CA ARG A 396 13.49 15.47 -4.78
C ARG A 396 14.68 14.55 -4.59
N LEU A 397 14.53 13.28 -4.95
CA LEU A 397 15.61 12.32 -4.83
C LEU A 397 16.78 12.66 -5.79
N GLU A 398 16.52 13.36 -6.90
CA GLU A 398 17.57 13.91 -7.78
C GLU A 398 18.32 15.05 -7.09
N GLU A 399 17.62 15.98 -6.45
CA GLU A 399 18.23 17.07 -5.67
C GLU A 399 19.15 16.54 -4.57
N TYR A 400 18.78 15.43 -3.91
CA TYR A 400 19.64 14.76 -2.94
C TYR A 400 20.85 14.04 -3.56
N SER A 401 20.74 13.55 -4.80
CA SER A 401 21.84 12.86 -5.50
C SER A 401 23.01 13.79 -5.85
N HIS A 402 22.78 15.10 -5.91
CA HIS A 402 23.79 16.12 -6.18
C HIS A 402 24.58 16.56 -4.94
N LEU A 403 24.16 16.17 -3.73
CA LEU A 403 24.92 16.38 -2.50
C LEU A 403 25.99 15.29 -2.38
N ASN A 404 27.23 15.69 -2.66
CA ASN A 404 28.43 14.87 -2.80
C ASN A 404 28.74 14.03 -1.54
N ILE A 405 28.18 12.83 -1.42
CA ILE A 405 28.56 11.81 -0.43
C ILE A 405 29.51 10.82 -1.14
N GLY A 406 30.76 10.75 -0.65
CA GLY A 406 31.88 10.10 -1.34
C GLY A 406 31.73 8.59 -1.60
N SER A 407 31.99 8.24 -2.86
CA SER A 407 32.56 7.00 -3.44
C SER A 407 32.34 5.61 -2.80
N SER A 408 31.93 4.71 -3.70
CA SER A 408 32.20 3.25 -3.78
C SER A 408 31.46 2.29 -2.85
N ASP A 409 30.14 2.35 -2.90
CA ASP A 409 29.17 1.25 -2.86
C ASP A 409 27.82 1.90 -3.24
N LEU A 410 26.85 1.17 -3.83
CA LEU A 410 25.49 1.73 -4.03
C LEU A 410 25.05 2.32 -2.68
N PRO A 411 24.75 3.63 -2.59
CA PRO A 411 24.51 4.22 -1.30
C PRO A 411 23.25 3.55 -0.77
N ALA A 412 23.39 2.80 0.33
CA ALA A 412 22.29 2.71 1.27
C ALA A 412 21.82 4.16 1.46
N ILE A 413 20.56 4.46 1.11
CA ILE A 413 19.97 5.78 1.33
C ILE A 413 20.39 6.13 2.76
N PRO A 414 21.19 7.19 2.97
CA PRO A 414 21.79 7.45 4.27
C PRO A 414 20.70 7.38 5.32
N GLU A 415 20.96 6.74 6.46
CA GLU A 415 19.93 6.59 7.49
C GLU A 415 19.37 7.97 7.88
N SER A 416 20.15 9.05 7.74
CA SER A 416 19.70 10.46 7.83
C SER A 416 18.60 10.86 6.83
N VAL A 417 18.62 10.38 5.58
CA VAL A 417 17.61 10.63 4.54
C VAL A 417 16.37 9.77 4.74
N ILE A 418 16.53 8.49 5.13
CA ILE A 418 15.39 7.65 5.53
C ILE A 418 14.72 8.23 6.78
N THR A 419 15.52 8.75 7.71
CA THR A 419 15.02 9.37 8.94
C THR A 419 14.39 10.73 8.64
N SER A 420 14.87 11.49 7.64
CA SER A 420 14.25 12.73 7.15
C SER A 420 12.94 12.57 6.40
N MET A 421 12.66 11.37 5.90
CA MET A 421 11.41 11.08 5.21
C MET A 421 10.40 10.28 6.04
N ARG A 422 10.77 9.77 7.24
CA ARG A 422 9.84 9.16 8.21
C ARG A 422 8.72 10.10 8.70
N PRO A 423 8.97 11.41 8.97
CA PRO A 423 7.92 12.34 9.36
C PRO A 423 6.87 12.59 8.26
N LEU A 424 7.17 12.26 7.00
CA LEU A 424 6.30 12.45 5.84
C LEU A 424 5.31 11.29 5.64
N GLY A 425 5.32 10.29 6.54
CA GLY A 425 4.36 9.19 6.48
C GLY A 425 4.60 8.16 5.37
N ILE A 426 5.70 8.30 4.61
CA ILE A 426 6.11 7.45 3.50
C ILE A 426 6.78 6.18 4.04
N THR A 427 6.26 5.00 3.70
CA THR A 427 6.93 3.72 4.02
C THR A 427 8.02 3.39 3.00
N ASN A 428 8.90 2.44 3.34
CA ASN A 428 10.01 1.99 2.47
C ASN A 428 9.57 1.61 1.04
N SER A 429 8.31 1.22 0.81
CA SER A 429 7.78 0.84 -0.52
C SER A 429 7.77 1.99 -1.53
N ILE A 430 7.44 3.20 -1.09
CA ILE A 430 7.38 4.39 -1.96
C ILE A 430 8.76 5.00 -2.15
N MET A 431 9.61 4.98 -1.12
CA MET A 431 11.02 5.36 -1.23
C MET A 431 11.73 4.53 -2.31
N LEU A 432 11.46 3.22 -2.36
CA LEU A 432 11.96 2.33 -3.42
C LEU A 432 11.38 2.66 -4.80
N LYS A 433 10.10 3.04 -4.88
CA LYS A 433 9.46 3.50 -6.14
C LYS A 433 10.04 4.82 -6.62
N ALA A 434 10.18 5.81 -5.74
CA ALA A 434 10.69 7.12 -6.07
C ALA A 434 12.18 7.08 -6.43
N ALA A 435 12.97 6.25 -5.74
CA ALA A 435 14.37 5.97 -6.11
C ALA A 435 14.48 5.33 -7.50
N SER A 436 13.45 4.60 -7.94
CA SER A 436 13.39 4.13 -9.32
C SER A 436 13.18 5.30 -10.30
N ILE A 437 12.30 6.27 -9.99
CA ILE A 437 11.94 7.38 -10.91
C ILE A 437 13.11 8.38 -11.12
N VAL A 438 13.96 8.60 -10.13
CA VAL A 438 15.16 9.50 -10.18
C VAL A 438 16.25 9.06 -11.12
N SER A 439 16.33 7.76 -11.35
CA SER A 439 17.29 7.23 -12.32
C SER A 439 16.94 7.58 -13.79
N HIS A 440 15.80 8.27 -14.03
CA HIS A 440 15.23 8.47 -15.37
C HIS A 440 15.29 9.90 -15.95
N THR A 441 15.78 10.93 -15.28
CA THR A 441 15.62 12.34 -15.72
C THR A 441 16.69 12.92 -16.65
N THR A 442 17.58 12.09 -17.20
CA THR A 442 18.38 12.50 -18.38
C THR A 442 17.80 11.86 -19.65
N ASP A 443 16.63 12.34 -20.10
CA ASP A 443 16.13 12.44 -21.49
C ASP A 443 14.58 12.28 -21.64
N PRO A 444 13.93 12.93 -22.63
CA PRO A 444 12.45 13.04 -22.74
C PRO A 444 11.77 11.75 -23.26
N PRO A 445 10.43 11.64 -23.20
CA PRO A 445 9.75 10.45 -22.71
C PRO A 445 9.70 9.30 -23.72
N CYS A 446 10.27 8.17 -23.32
CA CYS A 446 9.96 6.85 -23.87
C CYS A 446 9.44 5.95 -22.74
N MET A 447 8.26 5.37 -22.95
CA MET A 447 7.59 4.40 -22.08
C MET A 447 8.55 3.45 -21.33
N LEU A 448 8.41 3.39 -20.00
CA LEU A 448 8.66 2.21 -19.13
C LEU A 448 9.88 1.33 -19.50
N THR A 449 11.10 1.87 -19.57
CA THR A 449 12.28 1.07 -19.97
C THR A 449 13.63 1.32 -19.30
N LEU A 450 13.76 2.04 -18.16
CA LEU A 450 15.08 2.26 -17.53
C LEU A 450 15.17 1.93 -16.02
N GLY A 451 14.68 0.75 -15.64
CA GLY A 451 15.42 -0.16 -14.74
C GLY A 451 15.70 -1.51 -15.42
N HIS A 452 15.37 -1.58 -16.72
CA HIS A 452 15.14 -2.82 -17.46
C HIS A 452 16.31 -3.19 -18.36
N VAL A 453 17.48 -2.57 -18.24
CA VAL A 453 18.61 -2.90 -19.12
C VAL A 453 19.73 -3.63 -18.37
N ASP A 454 19.96 -3.33 -17.09
CA ASP A 454 21.10 -3.93 -16.36
C ASP A 454 20.79 -5.30 -15.74
N LEU A 455 19.52 -5.61 -15.38
CA LEU A 455 19.16 -6.96 -14.92
C LEU A 455 19.31 -8.01 -16.04
N TRP A 456 18.98 -7.62 -17.26
CA TRP A 456 18.89 -8.52 -18.40
C TRP A 456 20.21 -8.62 -19.16
N LYS A 457 21.01 -7.55 -19.16
CA LYS A 457 22.38 -7.59 -19.71
C LYS A 457 23.20 -8.66 -19.01
N GLY A 458 23.54 -9.70 -19.77
CA GLY A 458 24.32 -10.83 -19.27
C GLY A 458 23.49 -11.92 -18.57
N LEU A 459 22.17 -11.79 -18.51
CA LEU A 459 21.26 -12.87 -18.15
C LEU A 459 21.21 -13.88 -19.29
N VAL A 460 21.33 -15.17 -18.97
CA VAL A 460 21.28 -16.26 -19.93
C VAL A 460 20.04 -17.12 -19.68
N GLY A 461 19.17 -17.19 -20.68
CA GLY A 461 17.94 -17.96 -20.67
C GLY A 461 18.00 -19.21 -21.54
N LEU A 462 17.32 -20.28 -21.12
CA LEU A 462 16.98 -21.43 -21.94
C LEU A 462 15.46 -21.55 -22.03
N VAL A 463 14.91 -21.50 -23.24
CA VAL A 463 13.45 -21.53 -23.46
C VAL A 463 13.10 -22.75 -24.31
N THR A 464 12.25 -23.64 -23.79
CA THR A 464 11.77 -24.81 -24.54
C THR A 464 10.47 -24.52 -25.27
N GLY A 465 10.24 -25.14 -26.42
CA GLY A 465 9.11 -24.79 -27.30
C GLY A 465 9.26 -23.40 -27.93
N ALA A 466 10.50 -22.95 -28.08
CA ALA A 466 10.81 -21.57 -28.47
C ALA A 466 10.64 -21.28 -29.96
N ALA A 467 10.36 -22.28 -30.81
CA ALA A 467 10.11 -22.04 -32.22
C ALA A 467 8.71 -21.47 -32.49
N SER A 468 7.79 -21.49 -31.52
CA SER A 468 6.42 -21.01 -31.72
C SER A 468 5.69 -20.54 -30.45
N GLY A 469 4.55 -19.87 -30.63
CA GLY A 469 3.60 -19.55 -29.57
C GLY A 469 4.24 -18.84 -28.37
N LEU A 470 3.94 -19.35 -27.16
CA LEU A 470 4.37 -18.76 -25.90
C LEU A 470 5.90 -18.73 -25.76
N GLY A 471 6.58 -19.83 -26.06
CA GLY A 471 8.03 -19.93 -25.94
C GLY A 471 8.76 -18.96 -26.89
N ARG A 472 8.26 -18.82 -28.13
CA ARG A 472 8.81 -17.85 -29.08
C ARG A 472 8.69 -16.42 -28.56
N ALA A 473 7.50 -16.02 -28.10
CA ALA A 473 7.28 -14.68 -27.57
C ALA A 473 8.13 -14.41 -26.32
N THR A 474 8.34 -15.42 -25.47
CA THR A 474 9.26 -15.33 -24.34
C THR A 474 10.71 -15.13 -24.79
N ALA A 475 11.19 -15.89 -25.78
CA ALA A 475 12.55 -15.73 -26.30
C ALA A 475 12.76 -14.34 -26.95
N GLU A 476 11.80 -13.89 -27.77
CA GLU A 476 11.81 -12.56 -28.38
C GLU A 476 11.83 -11.45 -27.32
N ARG A 477 11.02 -11.57 -26.26
CA ARG A 477 10.98 -10.60 -25.17
C ARG A 477 12.29 -10.56 -24.37
N LEU A 478 12.82 -11.71 -23.97
CA LEU A 478 14.06 -11.79 -23.20
C LEU A 478 15.24 -11.18 -23.96
N VAL A 479 15.38 -11.47 -25.26
CA VAL A 479 16.44 -10.87 -26.08
C VAL A 479 16.22 -9.38 -26.27
N LYS A 480 14.98 -8.94 -26.50
CA LYS A 480 14.65 -7.51 -26.60
C LYS A 480 15.02 -6.75 -25.33
N ASP A 481 14.85 -7.37 -24.16
CA ASP A 481 15.18 -6.76 -22.87
C ASP A 481 16.71 -6.82 -22.57
N GLY A 482 17.51 -7.56 -23.35
CA GLY A 482 18.98 -7.58 -23.28
C GLY A 482 19.61 -8.90 -22.84
N ALA A 483 18.81 -9.95 -22.65
CA ALA A 483 19.28 -11.28 -22.30
C ALA A 483 19.78 -12.07 -23.51
N LYS A 484 20.55 -13.12 -23.25
CA LYS A 484 20.98 -14.10 -24.25
C LYS A 484 20.14 -15.35 -24.10
N VAL A 485 19.62 -15.89 -25.19
CA VAL A 485 18.64 -16.98 -25.14
C VAL A 485 19.08 -18.15 -26.01
N VAL A 486 19.08 -19.35 -25.43
CA VAL A 486 19.10 -20.61 -26.18
C VAL A 486 17.66 -21.08 -26.40
N LEU A 487 17.25 -21.12 -27.66
CA LEU A 487 15.96 -21.59 -28.11
C LEU A 487 16.02 -23.11 -28.30
N CYS A 488 15.26 -23.84 -27.50
CA CYS A 488 15.15 -25.29 -27.59
C CYS A 488 13.80 -25.69 -28.20
N ASP A 489 13.83 -26.42 -29.30
CA ASP A 489 12.65 -27.00 -29.93
C ASP A 489 13.07 -28.18 -30.83
N LEU A 490 12.12 -28.95 -31.34
CA LEU A 490 12.43 -30.13 -32.15
C LEU A 490 13.31 -29.78 -33.37
N PRO A 491 14.18 -30.69 -33.84
CA PRO A 491 15.02 -30.45 -35.02
C PRO A 491 14.22 -30.08 -36.28
N THR A 492 12.98 -30.57 -36.38
CA THR A 492 12.06 -30.32 -37.50
C THR A 492 11.28 -29.00 -37.38
N SER A 493 11.49 -28.24 -36.29
CA SER A 493 10.82 -26.96 -36.06
C SER A 493 11.44 -25.83 -36.88
N GLN A 494 10.81 -24.65 -36.83
CA GLN A 494 11.37 -23.42 -37.43
C GLN A 494 12.38 -22.71 -36.51
N GLY A 495 12.88 -23.37 -35.46
CA GLY A 495 13.70 -22.74 -34.42
C GLY A 495 14.96 -22.05 -34.94
N ALA A 496 15.63 -22.61 -35.96
CA ALA A 496 16.80 -21.98 -36.58
C ALA A 496 16.45 -20.65 -37.29
N ALA A 497 15.31 -20.60 -37.99
CA ALA A 497 14.83 -19.38 -38.65
C ALA A 497 14.40 -18.33 -37.62
N VAL A 498 13.73 -18.76 -36.54
CA VAL A 498 13.33 -17.88 -35.43
C VAL A 498 14.56 -17.28 -34.73
N ALA A 499 15.56 -18.09 -34.38
CA ALA A 499 16.79 -17.58 -33.77
C ALA A 499 17.51 -16.57 -34.68
N THR A 500 17.58 -16.86 -35.99
CA THR A 500 18.15 -15.92 -36.98
C THR A 500 17.37 -14.60 -37.04
N ALA A 501 16.04 -14.66 -36.97
CA ALA A 501 15.18 -13.47 -36.98
C ALA A 501 15.29 -12.63 -35.70
N ILE A 502 15.53 -13.27 -34.55
CA ILE A 502 15.72 -12.58 -33.26
C ILE A 502 17.08 -11.86 -33.21
N GLY A 503 18.14 -12.48 -33.71
CA GLY A 503 19.46 -11.86 -33.83
C GLY A 503 20.59 -12.61 -33.12
N SER A 504 21.72 -11.94 -32.93
CA SER A 504 22.98 -12.55 -32.46
C SER A 504 22.95 -13.11 -31.03
N ASP A 505 22.05 -12.60 -30.19
CA ASP A 505 21.90 -13.04 -28.80
C ASP A 505 20.93 -14.22 -28.65
N ALA A 506 20.42 -14.75 -29.77
CA ALA A 506 19.61 -15.96 -29.84
C ALA A 506 20.35 -17.09 -30.56
N VAL A 507 20.39 -18.28 -29.94
CA VAL A 507 20.98 -19.48 -30.53
C VAL A 507 19.95 -20.60 -30.51
N PHE A 508 19.75 -21.27 -31.64
CA PHE A 508 18.88 -22.45 -31.69
C PHE A 508 19.67 -23.72 -31.33
N ALA A 509 19.13 -24.50 -30.39
CA ALA A 509 19.57 -25.85 -30.06
C ALA A 509 18.44 -26.84 -30.37
N PRO A 510 18.64 -27.81 -31.28
CA PRO A 510 17.62 -28.81 -31.58
C PRO A 510 17.48 -29.79 -30.40
N VAL A 511 16.28 -29.88 -29.82
CA VAL A 511 16.01 -30.65 -28.60
C VAL A 511 14.65 -31.34 -28.64
N ASP A 512 14.64 -32.65 -28.42
CA ASP A 512 13.48 -33.34 -27.85
C ASP A 512 13.60 -33.30 -26.31
N VAL A 513 12.67 -32.62 -25.64
CA VAL A 513 12.69 -32.49 -24.16
C VAL A 513 12.57 -33.83 -23.43
N THR A 514 12.12 -34.89 -24.11
CA THR A 514 12.05 -36.26 -23.56
C THR A 514 13.39 -37.01 -23.65
N SER A 515 14.35 -36.51 -24.42
CA SER A 515 15.71 -37.04 -24.54
C SER A 515 16.65 -36.36 -23.54
N GLU A 516 17.22 -37.13 -22.61
CA GLU A 516 18.26 -36.63 -21.71
C GLU A 516 19.50 -36.15 -22.47
N GLU A 517 19.91 -36.87 -23.50
CA GLU A 517 21.07 -36.53 -24.34
C GLU A 517 20.89 -35.18 -25.04
N ASP A 518 19.71 -34.92 -25.59
CA ASP A 518 19.42 -33.67 -26.30
C ASP A 518 19.43 -32.47 -25.35
N VAL A 519 18.78 -32.62 -24.19
CA VAL A 519 18.75 -31.56 -23.18
C VAL A 519 20.16 -31.27 -22.66
N GLN A 520 20.99 -32.30 -22.48
CA GLN A 520 22.38 -32.14 -22.04
C GLN A 520 23.23 -31.40 -23.08
N LYS A 521 23.10 -31.75 -24.37
CA LYS A 521 23.76 -31.02 -25.47
C LYS A 521 23.32 -29.55 -25.56
N ALA A 522 22.05 -29.26 -25.28
CA ALA A 522 21.58 -27.88 -25.24
C ALA A 522 22.19 -27.10 -24.07
N LEU A 523 22.32 -27.71 -22.89
CA LEU A 523 23.00 -27.10 -21.74
C LEU A 523 24.51 -26.93 -21.98
N GLU A 524 25.14 -27.85 -22.71
CA GLU A 524 26.52 -27.69 -23.20
C GLU A 524 26.62 -26.47 -24.13
N THR A 525 25.66 -26.31 -25.06
CA THR A 525 25.59 -25.13 -25.95
C THR A 525 25.44 -23.84 -25.15
N VAL A 526 24.58 -23.82 -24.11
CA VAL A 526 24.45 -22.67 -23.19
C VAL A 526 25.80 -22.34 -22.56
N LYS A 527 26.48 -23.35 -22.00
CA LYS A 527 27.77 -23.19 -21.32
C LYS A 527 28.87 -22.71 -22.28
N GLU A 528 28.96 -23.28 -23.48
CA GLU A 528 29.97 -22.93 -24.47
C GLU A 528 29.79 -21.52 -25.04
N LYS A 529 28.54 -21.11 -25.27
CA LYS A 529 28.24 -19.80 -25.87
C LYS A 529 28.21 -18.66 -24.86
N PHE A 530 27.68 -18.93 -23.67
CA PHE A 530 27.32 -17.88 -22.71
C PHE A 530 27.86 -18.11 -21.29
N GLY A 531 28.50 -19.24 -21.02
CA GLY A 531 29.25 -19.50 -19.77
C GLY A 531 28.40 -19.93 -18.57
N LYS A 532 27.16 -19.48 -18.47
CA LYS A 532 26.25 -19.73 -17.35
C LYS A 532 24.79 -19.89 -17.81
N LEU A 533 23.91 -20.27 -16.89
CA LEU A 533 22.46 -20.32 -17.09
C LEU A 533 21.77 -19.70 -15.88
N ASP A 534 20.95 -18.68 -16.10
CA ASP A 534 20.25 -17.95 -15.04
C ASP A 534 18.74 -18.29 -15.03
N VAL A 535 18.14 -18.49 -16.21
CA VAL A 535 16.68 -18.69 -16.34
C VAL A 535 16.35 -19.88 -17.24
N THR A 536 15.41 -20.71 -16.81
CA THR A 536 14.81 -21.76 -17.66
C THR A 536 13.31 -21.54 -17.76
N VAL A 537 12.79 -21.45 -18.99
CA VAL A 537 11.36 -21.35 -19.25
C VAL A 537 10.87 -22.58 -20.02
N ASN A 538 10.00 -23.37 -19.39
CA ASN A 538 9.46 -24.58 -19.98
C ASN A 538 8.12 -24.30 -20.67
N CYS A 539 8.13 -24.11 -22.00
CA CYS A 539 6.90 -23.93 -22.80
C CYS A 539 6.62 -25.08 -23.78
N ALA A 540 7.54 -26.02 -23.98
CA ALA A 540 7.30 -27.19 -24.82
C ALA A 540 6.09 -28.00 -24.32
N GLY A 541 5.17 -28.33 -25.24
CA GLY A 541 4.03 -29.13 -24.89
C GLY A 541 3.12 -29.46 -26.07
N ILE A 542 2.35 -30.54 -25.90
CA ILE A 542 1.37 -31.05 -26.85
C ILE A 542 0.02 -31.28 -26.15
N GLY A 543 -1.05 -31.28 -26.93
CA GLY A 543 -2.39 -31.63 -26.46
C GLY A 543 -3.08 -32.58 -27.43
N VAL A 544 -3.95 -33.44 -26.90
CA VAL A 544 -4.85 -34.29 -27.66
C VAL A 544 -6.26 -34.13 -27.09
N ALA A 545 -7.27 -34.15 -27.96
CA ALA A 545 -8.67 -34.09 -27.58
C ALA A 545 -9.34 -35.44 -27.88
N PHE A 546 -9.48 -36.28 -26.85
CA PHE A 546 -10.13 -37.58 -26.96
C PHE A 546 -10.81 -37.97 -25.65
N LYS A 547 -12.08 -38.38 -25.71
CA LYS A 547 -12.84 -38.80 -24.51
C LYS A 547 -12.24 -40.08 -23.93
N THR A 548 -12.21 -40.23 -22.61
CA THR A 548 -11.73 -41.46 -21.93
C THR A 548 -12.31 -42.72 -22.58
N TYR A 549 -13.59 -42.69 -22.90
CA TYR A 549 -14.24 -43.63 -23.81
C TYR A 549 -15.16 -42.86 -24.77
N ASN A 550 -15.10 -43.18 -26.06
CA ASN A 550 -16.01 -42.63 -27.05
C ASN A 550 -17.10 -43.65 -27.39
N PHE A 551 -18.25 -43.57 -26.71
CA PHE A 551 -19.40 -44.46 -26.93
C PHE A 551 -19.99 -44.41 -28.35
N ARG A 552 -19.78 -43.33 -29.13
CA ARG A 552 -20.26 -43.26 -30.52
C ARG A 552 -19.39 -44.04 -31.49
N LYS A 553 -18.09 -44.09 -31.21
CA LYS A 553 -17.10 -44.85 -32.00
C LYS A 553 -16.78 -46.20 -31.38
N ASP A 554 -17.40 -46.51 -30.24
CA ASP A 554 -17.14 -47.67 -29.40
C ASP A 554 -15.64 -47.93 -29.18
N ALA A 555 -14.90 -46.88 -28.79
CA ALA A 555 -13.44 -46.92 -28.73
C ALA A 555 -12.90 -46.24 -27.46
N PRO A 556 -11.97 -46.88 -26.72
CA PRO A 556 -11.28 -46.26 -25.59
C PRO A 556 -10.22 -45.26 -26.07
N HIS A 557 -9.83 -44.36 -25.17
CA HIS A 557 -8.67 -43.50 -25.41
C HIS A 557 -7.40 -44.34 -25.60
N SER A 558 -6.63 -44.06 -26.65
CA SER A 558 -5.33 -44.70 -26.87
C SER A 558 -4.41 -44.47 -25.69
N LEU A 559 -3.88 -45.54 -25.11
CA LEU A 559 -2.87 -45.46 -24.06
C LEU A 559 -1.60 -44.79 -24.57
N GLN A 560 -1.21 -45.07 -25.83
CA GLN A 560 -0.04 -44.47 -26.46
C GLN A 560 -0.15 -42.95 -26.53
N ASP A 561 -1.33 -42.41 -26.88
CA ASP A 561 -1.55 -40.96 -26.94
C ASP A 561 -1.51 -40.34 -25.54
N PHE A 562 -2.13 -40.99 -24.56
CA PHE A 562 -2.08 -40.52 -23.17
C PHE A 562 -0.62 -40.48 -22.66
N THR A 563 0.12 -41.58 -22.84
CA THR A 563 1.53 -41.68 -22.44
C THR A 563 2.38 -40.64 -23.14
N LYS A 564 2.20 -40.43 -24.46
CA LYS A 564 2.96 -39.42 -25.21
C LYS A 564 2.76 -38.02 -24.63
N VAL A 565 1.54 -37.64 -24.28
CA VAL A 565 1.25 -36.34 -23.66
C VAL A 565 1.92 -36.21 -22.29
N GLN A 566 1.90 -37.27 -21.44
CA GLN A 566 2.60 -37.24 -20.16
C GLN A 566 4.12 -37.12 -20.35
N MET A 567 4.69 -37.88 -21.29
CA MET A 567 6.12 -37.88 -21.56
C MET A 567 6.62 -36.51 -22.02
N VAL A 568 5.92 -35.88 -22.95
CA VAL A 568 6.34 -34.56 -23.46
C VAL A 568 6.10 -33.47 -22.42
N ASN A 569 4.88 -33.35 -21.88
CA ASN A 569 4.51 -32.21 -21.05
C ASN A 569 5.08 -32.29 -19.64
N ALA A 570 4.94 -33.42 -18.97
CA ALA A 570 5.31 -33.56 -17.56
C ALA A 570 6.75 -34.06 -17.41
N VAL A 571 7.06 -35.23 -18.00
CA VAL A 571 8.40 -35.83 -17.88
C VAL A 571 9.44 -34.96 -18.59
N GLY A 572 9.14 -34.41 -19.77
CA GLY A 572 10.01 -33.50 -20.50
C GLY A 572 10.33 -32.23 -19.70
N THR A 573 9.33 -31.59 -19.09
CA THR A 573 9.53 -30.44 -18.19
C THR A 573 10.44 -30.81 -17.03
N PHE A 574 10.20 -31.94 -16.36
CA PHE A 574 11.04 -32.40 -15.25
C PHE A 574 12.48 -32.73 -15.70
N ASN A 575 12.65 -33.34 -16.88
CA ASN A 575 13.95 -33.66 -17.47
C ASN A 575 14.80 -32.39 -17.71
N VAL A 576 14.17 -31.34 -18.24
CA VAL A 576 14.82 -30.03 -18.42
C VAL A 576 15.19 -29.42 -17.08
N ILE A 577 14.27 -29.41 -16.11
CA ILE A 577 14.52 -28.86 -14.76
C ILE A 577 15.71 -29.55 -14.11
N ARG A 578 15.69 -30.88 -13.96
CA ARG A 578 16.70 -31.63 -13.19
C ARG A 578 18.12 -31.47 -13.75
N LEU A 579 18.25 -31.26 -15.07
CA LEU A 579 19.54 -31.06 -15.73
C LEU A 579 19.98 -29.59 -15.66
N ALA A 580 19.06 -28.64 -15.89
CA ALA A 580 19.34 -27.21 -15.88
C ALA A 580 19.79 -26.69 -14.51
N VAL A 581 19.21 -27.20 -13.42
CA VAL A 581 19.56 -26.77 -12.04
C VAL A 581 21.02 -27.05 -11.69
N GLY A 582 21.63 -28.07 -12.30
CA GLY A 582 23.06 -28.37 -12.11
C GLY A 582 24.00 -27.32 -12.70
N LEU A 583 23.53 -26.54 -13.68
CA LEU A 583 24.27 -25.40 -14.24
C LEU A 583 23.96 -24.12 -13.45
N MET A 584 22.68 -23.86 -13.13
CA MET A 584 22.26 -22.71 -12.31
C MET A 584 22.89 -22.73 -10.91
N GLY A 585 22.94 -23.89 -10.26
CA GLY A 585 23.50 -24.03 -8.92
C GLY A 585 25.00 -23.74 -8.83
N LYS A 586 25.71 -23.61 -9.97
CA LYS A 586 27.14 -23.23 -10.02
C LYS A 586 27.34 -21.72 -10.17
N ASN A 587 26.28 -20.95 -10.38
CA ASN A 587 26.38 -19.50 -10.42
C ASN A 587 26.77 -18.97 -9.05
N ASP A 588 27.53 -17.87 -9.05
CA ASP A 588 27.70 -17.09 -7.83
C ASP A 588 26.34 -16.51 -7.41
N PRO A 589 25.96 -16.60 -6.13
CA PRO A 589 24.70 -16.04 -5.67
C PRO A 589 24.71 -14.51 -5.83
N GLY A 590 23.61 -13.94 -6.30
CA GLY A 590 23.37 -12.50 -6.29
C GLY A 590 23.31 -11.92 -4.87
N SER A 591 23.13 -10.61 -4.76
CA SER A 591 23.00 -9.91 -3.47
C SER A 591 21.82 -10.39 -2.61
N ASP A 592 20.81 -10.97 -3.24
CA ASP A 592 19.63 -11.57 -2.64
C ASP A 592 19.76 -13.10 -2.42
N GLY A 593 20.93 -13.67 -2.71
CA GLY A 593 21.18 -15.11 -2.65
C GLY A 593 20.69 -15.89 -3.88
N LEU A 594 20.11 -15.23 -4.89
CA LEU A 594 19.54 -15.88 -6.06
C LEU A 594 20.62 -16.39 -7.01
N ARG A 595 20.48 -17.64 -7.46
CA ARG A 595 21.34 -18.27 -8.49
C ARG A 595 20.60 -18.54 -9.79
N GLY A 596 19.27 -18.68 -9.76
CA GLY A 596 18.48 -18.88 -10.96
C GLY A 596 16.98 -18.96 -10.75
N VAL A 597 16.24 -18.96 -11.85
CA VAL A 597 14.77 -18.97 -11.86
C VAL A 597 14.25 -19.97 -12.89
N ILE A 598 13.31 -20.81 -12.48
CA ILE A 598 12.59 -21.74 -13.36
C ILE A 598 11.15 -21.27 -13.48
N VAL A 599 10.67 -21.11 -14.71
CA VAL A 599 9.28 -20.80 -15.01
C VAL A 599 8.67 -21.94 -15.83
N ASN A 600 7.66 -22.61 -15.30
CA ASN A 600 6.99 -23.71 -16.01
C ASN A 600 5.65 -23.27 -16.61
N THR A 601 5.25 -23.92 -17.71
CA THR A 601 3.93 -23.71 -18.32
C THR A 601 2.99 -24.87 -18.00
N ALA A 602 2.09 -24.66 -17.04
CA ALA A 602 0.94 -25.52 -16.81
C ALA A 602 -0.19 -25.19 -17.81
N SER A 603 -1.45 -25.18 -17.34
CA SER A 603 -2.63 -24.66 -18.05
C SER A 603 -3.77 -24.58 -17.06
N ILE A 604 -4.75 -23.72 -17.32
CA ILE A 604 -6.01 -23.76 -16.56
C ILE A 604 -6.74 -25.12 -16.66
N ALA A 605 -6.43 -25.93 -17.69
CA ALA A 605 -6.91 -27.31 -17.82
C ALA A 605 -6.46 -28.22 -16.66
N ALA A 606 -5.42 -27.82 -15.89
CA ALA A 606 -5.03 -28.52 -14.66
C ALA A 606 -6.10 -28.42 -13.57
N TYR A 607 -6.96 -27.40 -13.62
CA TYR A 607 -8.03 -27.15 -12.66
C TYR A 607 -9.41 -27.38 -13.29
N ASP A 608 -9.58 -26.89 -14.52
CA ASP A 608 -10.86 -26.81 -15.23
C ASP A 608 -10.84 -27.67 -16.50
N GLY A 609 -10.33 -28.91 -16.44
CA GLY A 609 -10.20 -29.77 -17.62
C GLY A 609 -11.55 -30.08 -18.30
N GLN A 610 -11.66 -29.80 -19.60
CA GLN A 610 -12.89 -30.03 -20.38
C GLN A 610 -13.05 -31.49 -20.86
N MET A 611 -14.24 -31.83 -21.36
CA MET A 611 -14.48 -33.13 -21.99
C MET A 611 -13.44 -33.44 -23.09
N GLY A 612 -12.74 -34.56 -22.92
CA GLY A 612 -11.73 -35.03 -23.86
C GLY A 612 -10.31 -34.51 -23.61
N GLN A 613 -10.09 -33.70 -22.57
CA GLN A 613 -8.76 -33.20 -22.22
C GLN A 613 -8.05 -34.02 -21.14
N VAL A 614 -8.48 -35.25 -20.84
CA VAL A 614 -7.96 -36.04 -19.70
C VAL A 614 -6.45 -36.20 -19.70
N ALA A 615 -5.83 -36.49 -20.85
CA ALA A 615 -4.38 -36.58 -20.98
C ALA A 615 -3.68 -35.23 -20.73
N TYR A 616 -4.24 -34.17 -21.33
CA TYR A 616 -3.68 -32.82 -21.21
C TYR A 616 -3.80 -32.29 -19.77
N ALA A 617 -4.99 -32.35 -19.18
CA ALA A 617 -5.28 -31.96 -17.80
C ALA A 617 -4.39 -32.71 -16.79
N ALA A 618 -4.27 -34.03 -16.92
CA ALA A 618 -3.38 -34.82 -16.06
C ALA A 618 -1.91 -34.36 -16.17
N SER A 619 -1.42 -34.10 -17.39
CA SER A 619 -0.04 -33.66 -17.60
C SER A 619 0.23 -32.26 -17.03
N LYS A 620 -0.71 -31.34 -17.16
CA LYS A 620 -0.59 -29.98 -16.61
C LYS A 620 -0.81 -29.95 -15.10
N GLY A 621 -1.65 -30.84 -14.57
CA GLY A 621 -1.79 -31.10 -13.14
C GLY A 621 -0.51 -31.65 -12.50
N ALA A 622 0.24 -32.50 -13.20
CA ALA A 622 1.55 -32.96 -12.74
C ALA A 622 2.55 -31.79 -12.61
N ILE A 623 2.55 -30.84 -13.55
CA ILE A 623 3.40 -29.63 -13.48
C ILE A 623 3.01 -28.77 -12.26
N VAL A 624 1.71 -28.57 -12.02
CA VAL A 624 1.21 -27.89 -10.82
C VAL A 624 1.70 -28.60 -9.55
N GLY A 625 1.48 -29.92 -9.47
CA GLY A 625 1.84 -30.74 -8.30
C GLY A 625 3.33 -30.76 -7.98
N MET A 626 4.21 -30.66 -8.99
CA MET A 626 5.66 -30.65 -8.79
C MET A 626 6.26 -29.25 -8.53
N THR A 627 5.50 -28.16 -8.67
CA THR A 627 6.03 -26.79 -8.55
C THR A 627 6.57 -26.51 -7.14
N LEU A 628 5.74 -26.68 -6.11
CA LEU A 628 6.11 -26.44 -4.71
C LEU A 628 7.22 -27.37 -4.18
N PRO A 629 7.18 -28.71 -4.40
CA PRO A 629 8.26 -29.57 -3.91
C PRO A 629 9.61 -29.26 -4.57
N ILE A 630 9.66 -29.00 -5.89
CA ILE A 630 10.92 -28.62 -6.56
C ILE A 630 11.42 -27.27 -6.00
N ALA A 631 10.55 -26.29 -5.78
CA ALA A 631 10.94 -25.02 -5.15
C ALA A 631 11.57 -25.23 -3.77
N ARG A 632 11.04 -26.15 -2.96
CA ARG A 632 11.57 -26.49 -1.63
C ARG A 632 12.93 -27.21 -1.71
N ASP A 633 13.07 -28.17 -2.63
CA ASP A 633 14.31 -28.91 -2.83
C ASP A 633 15.48 -27.97 -3.21
N LEU A 634 15.17 -26.94 -4.01
CA LEU A 634 16.17 -26.02 -4.56
C LEU A 634 16.33 -24.72 -3.75
N ALA A 635 15.53 -24.51 -2.71
CA ALA A 635 15.56 -23.28 -1.90
C ALA A 635 16.94 -23.02 -1.29
N SER A 636 17.61 -24.07 -0.81
CA SER A 636 18.96 -23.97 -0.23
C SER A 636 20.04 -23.57 -1.25
N GLN A 637 19.76 -23.71 -2.55
CA GLN A 637 20.63 -23.32 -3.65
C GLN A 637 20.27 -21.94 -4.22
N GLY A 638 19.27 -21.25 -3.65
CA GLY A 638 18.83 -19.95 -4.17
C GLY A 638 18.22 -20.04 -5.57
N ILE A 639 17.55 -21.14 -5.92
CA ILE A 639 16.86 -21.29 -7.21
C ILE A 639 15.35 -21.28 -6.99
N ARG A 640 14.66 -20.36 -7.64
CA ARG A 640 13.20 -20.22 -7.55
C ARG A 640 12.50 -21.07 -8.61
N VAL A 641 11.30 -21.53 -8.30
CA VAL A 641 10.44 -22.25 -9.24
C VAL A 641 9.03 -21.70 -9.17
N VAL A 642 8.51 -21.22 -10.30
CA VAL A 642 7.16 -20.69 -10.43
C VAL A 642 6.51 -21.31 -11.66
N THR A 643 5.19 -21.46 -11.62
CA THR A 643 4.44 -22.01 -12.76
C THR A 643 3.37 -21.02 -13.21
N ILE A 644 3.22 -20.86 -14.51
CA ILE A 644 2.11 -20.11 -15.10
C ILE A 644 1.09 -21.12 -15.62
N ALA A 645 -0.18 -20.93 -15.25
CA ALA A 645 -1.32 -21.67 -15.78
C ALA A 645 -2.07 -20.78 -16.79
N PRO A 646 -1.67 -20.78 -18.08
CA PRO A 646 -2.33 -19.96 -19.09
C PRO A 646 -3.75 -20.48 -19.40
N GLY A 647 -4.63 -19.53 -19.69
CA GLY A 647 -5.93 -19.74 -20.31
C GLY A 647 -5.84 -19.95 -21.82
N LEU A 648 -6.75 -19.35 -22.57
CA LEU A 648 -6.78 -19.45 -24.03
C LEU A 648 -5.87 -18.38 -24.65
N PHE A 649 -4.79 -18.80 -25.31
CA PHE A 649 -3.84 -17.93 -25.99
C PHE A 649 -3.77 -18.20 -27.49
N ASP A 650 -3.65 -17.15 -28.30
CA ASP A 650 -3.50 -17.25 -29.75
C ASP A 650 -2.12 -17.81 -30.12
N THR A 651 -2.06 -19.14 -30.17
CA THR A 651 -0.86 -19.93 -30.44
C THR A 651 -1.17 -20.94 -31.55
N PRO A 652 -0.16 -21.49 -32.23
CA PRO A 652 -0.38 -22.52 -33.25
C PRO A 652 -1.24 -23.71 -32.77
N LEU A 653 -1.17 -24.03 -31.47
CA LEU A 653 -2.00 -25.07 -30.84
C LEU A 653 -3.50 -24.75 -30.95
N LEU A 654 -3.93 -23.51 -30.69
CA LEU A 654 -5.32 -23.09 -30.89
C LEU A 654 -5.64 -22.75 -32.34
N GLN A 655 -4.65 -22.30 -33.13
CA GLN A 655 -4.84 -22.00 -34.55
C GLN A 655 -5.14 -23.24 -35.39
N ALA A 656 -4.83 -24.44 -34.89
CA ALA A 656 -5.27 -25.70 -35.49
C ALA A 656 -6.80 -25.91 -35.45
N LEU A 657 -7.53 -25.17 -34.59
CA LEU A 657 -8.98 -25.21 -34.53
C LEU A 657 -9.61 -24.31 -35.62
N PRO A 658 -10.80 -24.66 -36.15
CA PRO A 658 -11.52 -23.80 -37.09
C PRO A 658 -11.78 -22.40 -36.51
N GLU A 659 -11.74 -21.37 -37.37
CA GLU A 659 -11.85 -19.97 -36.95
C GLU A 659 -13.11 -19.67 -36.12
N LYS A 660 -14.27 -20.22 -36.51
CA LYS A 660 -15.51 -20.08 -35.75
C LYS A 660 -15.40 -20.60 -34.32
N VAL A 661 -14.65 -21.68 -34.11
CA VAL A 661 -14.43 -22.26 -32.78
C VAL A 661 -13.49 -21.36 -31.97
N ARG A 662 -12.45 -20.80 -32.58
CA ARG A 662 -11.53 -19.86 -31.91
C ARG A 662 -12.25 -18.58 -31.46
N MET A 663 -13.11 -18.02 -32.32
CA MET A 663 -13.92 -16.84 -31.96
C MET A 663 -14.88 -17.14 -30.81
N TYR A 664 -15.59 -18.26 -30.88
CA TYR A 664 -16.47 -18.69 -29.79
C TYR A 664 -15.70 -18.86 -28.48
N LEU A 665 -14.54 -19.51 -28.52
CA LEU A 665 -13.68 -19.66 -27.35
C LEU A 665 -13.22 -18.31 -26.78
N ALA A 666 -12.89 -17.34 -27.64
CA ALA A 666 -12.54 -15.99 -27.23
C ALA A 666 -13.68 -15.27 -26.48
N GLU A 667 -14.94 -15.48 -26.88
CA GLU A 667 -16.13 -14.91 -26.21
C GLU A 667 -16.38 -15.49 -24.81
N THR A 668 -15.85 -16.70 -24.52
CA THR A 668 -16.00 -17.30 -23.19
C THR A 668 -15.13 -16.64 -22.13
N VAL A 669 -14.10 -15.88 -22.52
CA VAL A 669 -13.21 -15.17 -21.61
C VAL A 669 -13.94 -13.95 -21.03
N PRO A 670 -14.10 -13.83 -19.70
CA PRO A 670 -14.83 -12.70 -19.09
C PRO A 670 -14.25 -11.33 -19.44
N PHE A 671 -12.96 -11.09 -19.13
CA PHE A 671 -12.26 -9.86 -19.49
C PHE A 671 -10.74 -10.04 -19.37
N PRO A 672 -9.93 -9.59 -20.35
CA PRO A 672 -10.33 -9.02 -21.64
C PRO A 672 -10.99 -10.08 -22.55
N LYS A 673 -12.07 -9.72 -23.25
CA LYS A 673 -12.87 -10.63 -24.11
C LYS A 673 -12.17 -11.00 -25.42
N ARG A 674 -11.05 -11.71 -25.33
CA ARG A 674 -10.25 -12.18 -26.48
C ARG A 674 -9.36 -13.34 -26.06
N LEU A 675 -8.71 -13.96 -27.05
CA LEU A 675 -7.55 -14.80 -26.78
C LEU A 675 -6.41 -13.95 -26.20
N GLY A 676 -5.69 -14.52 -25.24
CA GLY A 676 -4.44 -13.97 -24.75
C GLY A 676 -3.42 -13.91 -25.88
N LYS A 677 -2.63 -12.84 -25.90
CA LYS A 677 -1.51 -12.70 -26.84
C LYS A 677 -0.27 -13.34 -26.22
N PRO A 678 0.55 -14.11 -26.96
CA PRO A 678 1.77 -14.71 -26.42
C PRO A 678 2.71 -13.73 -25.70
N GLU A 679 2.72 -12.47 -26.09
CA GLU A 679 3.52 -11.41 -25.46
C GLU A 679 3.08 -11.10 -24.02
N GLU A 680 1.81 -11.32 -23.67
CA GLU A 680 1.29 -11.16 -22.31
C GLU A 680 1.77 -12.28 -21.38
N TYR A 681 1.90 -13.50 -21.94
CA TYR A 681 2.55 -14.60 -21.24
C TYR A 681 4.04 -14.29 -21.03
N ALA A 682 4.73 -13.80 -22.06
CA ALA A 682 6.14 -13.39 -21.96
C ALA A 682 6.33 -12.25 -20.93
N GLN A 683 5.40 -11.31 -20.86
CA GLN A 683 5.40 -10.25 -19.85
C GLN A 683 5.33 -10.84 -18.44
N LEU A 684 4.43 -11.79 -18.18
CA LEU A 684 4.35 -12.44 -16.86
C LEU A 684 5.63 -13.22 -16.53
N VAL A 685 6.25 -13.89 -17.50
CA VAL A 685 7.57 -14.53 -17.32
C VAL A 685 8.59 -13.50 -16.85
N THR A 686 8.67 -12.33 -17.50
CA THR A 686 9.61 -11.28 -17.08
C THR A 686 9.32 -10.74 -15.69
N SER A 687 8.04 -10.58 -15.32
CA SER A 687 7.64 -10.18 -13.97
C SER A 687 8.03 -11.20 -12.90
N ILE A 688 7.97 -12.50 -13.21
CA ILE A 688 8.40 -13.58 -12.30
C ILE A 688 9.91 -13.54 -12.07
N ILE A 689 10.70 -13.28 -13.13
CA ILE A 689 12.15 -13.16 -13.02
C ILE A 689 12.52 -11.96 -12.13
N GLN A 690 11.81 -10.85 -12.29
CA GLN A 690 12.07 -9.59 -11.59
C GLN A 690 11.61 -9.56 -10.13
N ASN A 691 10.57 -10.31 -9.77
CA ASN A 691 10.05 -10.31 -8.41
C ASN A 691 10.66 -11.49 -7.62
N PRO A 692 11.62 -11.23 -6.70
CA PRO A 692 12.30 -12.29 -5.96
C PRO A 692 11.39 -13.04 -4.98
N MET A 693 10.24 -12.45 -4.59
CA MET A 693 9.28 -13.09 -3.67
C MET A 693 8.39 -14.14 -4.34
N LEU A 694 8.31 -14.17 -5.68
CA LEU A 694 7.53 -15.19 -6.37
C LEU A 694 8.30 -16.52 -6.39
N ASN A 695 7.85 -17.48 -5.57
CA ASN A 695 8.42 -18.82 -5.50
C ASN A 695 7.38 -19.85 -5.04
N GLY A 696 7.40 -21.07 -5.59
CA GLY A 696 6.55 -22.19 -5.19
C GLY A 696 5.07 -22.05 -5.53
N GLU A 697 4.69 -21.11 -6.39
CA GLU A 697 3.30 -20.74 -6.69
C GLU A 697 2.90 -21.01 -8.15
N VAL A 698 1.60 -21.15 -8.40
CA VAL A 698 1.00 -21.24 -9.73
C VAL A 698 0.09 -20.05 -10.03
N ILE A 699 0.47 -19.24 -11.01
CA ILE A 699 -0.27 -18.03 -11.40
C ILE A 699 -1.19 -18.34 -12.58
N ARG A 700 -2.50 -18.19 -12.40
CA ARG A 700 -3.46 -18.23 -13.52
C ARG A 700 -3.36 -16.97 -14.34
N LEU A 701 -3.20 -17.12 -15.66
CA LEU A 701 -3.20 -16.03 -16.62
C LEU A 701 -4.26 -16.32 -17.68
N ASP A 702 -5.51 -15.96 -17.41
CA ASP A 702 -6.66 -16.51 -18.16
C ASP A 702 -7.83 -15.55 -18.38
N GLY A 703 -7.71 -14.27 -18.04
CA GLY A 703 -8.81 -13.30 -18.15
C GLY A 703 -10.04 -13.66 -17.31
N SER A 704 -9.82 -14.31 -16.16
CA SER A 704 -10.85 -14.84 -15.25
C SER A 704 -11.67 -16.01 -15.81
N LEU A 705 -11.21 -16.66 -16.88
CA LEU A 705 -11.91 -17.80 -17.48
C LEU A 705 -12.00 -19.00 -16.51
N ARG A 706 -13.16 -19.65 -16.50
CA ARG A 706 -13.38 -21.00 -15.94
C ARG A 706 -14.01 -21.87 -17.02
N MET A 707 -13.27 -22.87 -17.51
CA MET A 707 -13.70 -23.66 -18.66
C MET A 707 -14.91 -24.53 -18.30
N GLN A 708 -15.96 -24.43 -19.11
CA GLN A 708 -17.16 -25.27 -18.97
C GLN A 708 -16.90 -26.68 -19.54
N PRO A 709 -17.65 -27.72 -19.10
CA PRO A 709 -17.47 -29.10 -19.54
C PRO A 709 -17.47 -29.34 -21.05
#